data_AF-A0A7V3EMM1-F1
#
_entry.id   AF-A0A7V3EMM1-F1
#
_cell.length_a   1.000
_cell.length_b   1.000
_cell.length_c   1.000
_cell.angle_alpha   90.00
_cell.angle_beta   90.00
_cell.angle_gamma   90.00
#
_symmetry.space_group_name_H-M   'P 1'
#
loop_
_entity.id
_entity.type
_entity.pdbx_description
1 polymer ?
#
loop_
_entity_poly.entity_id
_entity_poly.type
_entity_poly.pdbx_seq_one_letter_code
_entity_poly.pdbx_strand_id
1 'polypeptide(L)'
;MSSELRVILLFLSLPSLCVQARCGDEVDAILHRAEDDRRPVLLLVRNPQDVATLDAACWLGDVADMSGVRIATVWNDEEGLKGHPECRKGGLFLLDVQGRLIAQVPVPDLRGDLRERIERAMEEVRPLEELATRAEAGGAGDETVRRAWQRLVDAGRTERAVGLLAQPAHQALAAKLSTEVDLALRQRLQRLREALAARGAGEEPGQVLMREMLGEQTDERTALRSVGLLTEAVARWGREEEFRRLFRKIERDAPRGRAAARAALRAGEVVAGRQGAQQARDWWKLAERAAGNGESPILLRAAVRQRWAAEGKDSPLRSRWRRREVLDAVVLVGDEASFLEAVSRWDEKTFFPVLFQDDLCAPRFIAEFRPARTIVVPPAAGVKPAQADDVLRALHMSWGKADGAKPAPARVDRALLRERLQGFNDDPQGVVFVRMGAGTWPGALALAAGRFQGLEILPDEAAGETAAISAARARQLARRVQEGLASWELPRAGRACFVTLAGDFPLTYVDADGVPLALDDWIGRAEDGGRLAFTGRLTNGRVASAYMAACSLFLRPDGAAWVGEGSGGSDDDLAAAARGMGERAIPMPRRAWDPGTSGGFESAIWRGEGFWFVRTAGGEWVADDLPPGRSAAMVFLQPGAANDPGSLETLCGRALSSGAFWCGGGVGDGSPRAWPAPVRWAAAVRDGAAWGAAFRRDDGQPSGGPSRVVLCGDPLFCLRDEPARRRERRAQDGPLVRADEVTVEGGGTEDAAGSGDWRRRLQEARWRGDWQTEKALVDRAPDALDGGALAMVLEAQLRSGMTPASAPGGPGLPGTAIDAWRRWSRAEDEARKHPLAGLYARRAACALMGHATASGGLENALSAFDAFLLTGPTLESTACWLRRMEQAAKAQDRLPVFSRWLAQRSTDADLAAYRAPFLDCARRIGQEALGNGKNGP
;
A
#
# COMPACT_ATOMS: atom_id res chain seq x y z
N MET A 1 -44.42 -38.63 -4.95
CA MET A 1 -44.00 -37.37 -5.60
C MET A 1 -43.40 -37.70 -6.97
N SER A 2 -43.97 -37.15 -8.05
CA SER A 2 -43.66 -37.49 -9.45
C SER A 2 -42.25 -37.05 -9.90
N SER A 3 -41.88 -37.41 -11.13
CA SER A 3 -40.60 -37.14 -11.84
C SER A 3 -40.29 -35.66 -12.15
N GLU A 4 -41.01 -34.72 -11.54
CA GLU A 4 -41.04 -33.31 -11.96
C GLU A 4 -40.40 -32.33 -10.97
N LEU A 5 -39.87 -32.80 -9.83
CA LEU A 5 -39.40 -31.94 -8.74
C LEU A 5 -37.87 -31.77 -8.74
N ARG A 6 -37.37 -30.52 -8.68
CA ARG A 6 -35.94 -30.22 -8.40
C ARG A 6 -35.78 -29.81 -6.93
N VAL A 7 -34.86 -30.45 -6.20
CA VAL A 7 -34.57 -30.15 -4.79
C VAL A 7 -33.25 -29.37 -4.70
N ILE A 8 -33.27 -28.23 -4.01
CA ILE A 8 -32.09 -27.40 -3.73
C ILE A 8 -31.81 -27.44 -2.22
N LEU A 9 -30.58 -27.83 -1.86
CA LEU A 9 -30.09 -27.90 -0.47
C LEU A 9 -29.04 -26.82 -0.23
N LEU A 10 -29.27 -25.92 0.71
CA LEU A 10 -28.27 -24.92 1.14
C LEU A 10 -27.51 -25.43 2.37
N PHE A 11 -26.24 -25.78 2.18
CA PHE A 11 -25.32 -26.17 3.25
C PHE A 11 -24.20 -25.14 3.40
N LEU A 12 -24.07 -24.56 4.59
CA LEU A 12 -22.88 -23.83 5.02
C LEU A 12 -22.08 -24.74 5.96
N SER A 13 -20.91 -25.17 5.47
CA SER A 13 -19.87 -26.03 6.09
C SER A 13 -19.98 -27.57 5.98
N LEU A 14 -18.93 -28.14 5.34
CA LEU A 14 -18.52 -29.54 5.03
C LEU A 14 -19.12 -30.26 3.80
N PRO A 15 -18.36 -31.20 3.14
CA PRO A 15 -18.49 -31.45 1.71
C PRO A 15 -19.01 -32.86 1.37
N SER A 16 -20.25 -32.96 0.89
CA SER A 16 -20.65 -33.92 -0.16
C SER A 16 -22.17 -33.92 -0.39
N LEU A 17 -22.55 -33.98 -1.68
CA LEU A 17 -23.88 -34.17 -2.28
C LEU A 17 -24.78 -32.93 -2.38
N CYS A 18 -25.30 -32.71 -3.59
CA CYS A 18 -26.22 -31.65 -4.04
C CYS A 18 -25.58 -30.33 -4.51
N VAL A 19 -26.32 -29.62 -5.36
CA VAL A 19 -25.91 -28.32 -5.94
C VAL A 19 -25.80 -27.30 -4.81
N GLN A 20 -24.60 -27.19 -4.23
CA GLN A 20 -24.24 -26.13 -3.30
C GLN A 20 -24.15 -24.83 -4.09
N ALA A 21 -25.02 -23.88 -3.77
CA ALA A 21 -24.79 -22.49 -4.12
C ALA A 21 -23.98 -21.84 -3.00
N ARG A 22 -22.76 -21.40 -3.30
CA ARG A 22 -21.83 -20.80 -2.33
C ARG A 22 -21.97 -19.27 -2.26
N CYS A 23 -22.69 -18.68 -3.22
CA CYS A 23 -22.99 -17.27 -3.30
C CYS A 23 -24.38 -17.05 -3.92
N GLY A 24 -24.94 -15.85 -3.75
CA GLY A 24 -26.26 -15.49 -4.28
C GLY A 24 -26.40 -15.74 -5.78
N ASP A 25 -25.37 -15.40 -6.55
CA ASP A 25 -25.37 -15.54 -8.02
C ASP A 25 -25.59 -17.00 -8.50
N GLU A 26 -25.19 -18.01 -7.71
CA GLU A 26 -25.42 -19.43 -8.03
C GLU A 26 -26.86 -19.88 -7.72
N VAL A 27 -27.47 -19.35 -6.67
CA VAL A 27 -28.88 -19.62 -6.35
C VAL A 27 -29.77 -19.00 -7.43
N ASP A 28 -29.50 -17.76 -7.84
CA ASP A 28 -30.25 -17.04 -8.88
C ASP A 28 -30.30 -17.83 -10.20
N ALA A 29 -29.15 -18.37 -10.62
CA ALA A 29 -29.06 -19.16 -11.85
C ALA A 29 -29.88 -20.45 -11.79
N ILE A 30 -30.03 -21.06 -10.61
CA ILE A 30 -30.79 -22.31 -10.42
C ILE A 30 -32.28 -22.02 -10.33
N LEU A 31 -32.68 -20.95 -9.62
CA LEU A 31 -34.07 -20.53 -9.50
C LEU A 31 -34.66 -20.13 -10.85
N HIS A 32 -33.96 -19.30 -11.61
CA HIS A 32 -34.41 -18.91 -12.95
C HIS A 32 -34.49 -20.08 -13.92
N ARG A 33 -33.54 -21.03 -13.87
CA ARG A 33 -33.63 -22.23 -14.72
C ARG A 33 -34.81 -23.12 -14.34
N ALA A 34 -35.22 -23.14 -13.07
CA ALA A 34 -36.41 -23.87 -12.65
C ALA A 34 -37.70 -23.15 -13.05
N GLU A 35 -37.70 -21.81 -13.05
CA GLU A 35 -38.79 -20.97 -13.54
C GLU A 35 -38.99 -21.13 -15.06
N ASP A 36 -37.92 -21.03 -15.85
CA ASP A 36 -37.93 -21.27 -17.31
C ASP A 36 -38.47 -22.68 -17.65
N ASP A 37 -38.10 -23.67 -16.83
CA ASP A 37 -38.55 -25.06 -16.98
C ASP A 37 -39.95 -25.32 -16.39
N ARG A 38 -40.60 -24.32 -15.74
CA ARG A 38 -41.82 -24.44 -14.92
C ARG A 38 -41.79 -25.58 -13.89
N ARG A 39 -40.63 -25.83 -13.28
CA ARG A 39 -40.45 -26.91 -12.30
C ARG A 39 -40.55 -26.38 -10.87
N PRO A 40 -41.30 -27.05 -9.99
CA PRO A 40 -41.33 -26.69 -8.58
C PRO A 40 -39.95 -26.88 -7.95
N VAL A 41 -39.53 -25.87 -7.17
CA VAL A 41 -38.27 -25.84 -6.43
C VAL A 41 -38.55 -26.08 -4.95
N LEU A 42 -37.89 -27.07 -4.37
CA LEU A 42 -37.87 -27.29 -2.93
C LEU A 42 -36.57 -26.71 -2.36
N LEU A 43 -36.65 -25.60 -1.63
CA LEU A 43 -35.51 -25.01 -0.92
C LEU A 43 -35.41 -25.64 0.47
N LEU A 44 -34.22 -26.13 0.85
CA LEU A 44 -33.95 -26.71 2.18
C LEU A 44 -32.90 -25.87 2.91
N VAL A 45 -33.34 -25.23 4.01
CA VAL A 45 -32.48 -24.37 4.86
C VAL A 45 -32.21 -25.08 6.19
N ARG A 46 -30.93 -25.17 6.58
CA ARG A 46 -30.47 -25.92 7.76
C ARG A 46 -30.59 -25.14 9.08
N ASN A 47 -30.45 -23.81 9.05
CA ASN A 47 -30.49 -22.98 10.25
C ASN A 47 -31.45 -21.78 10.06
N PRO A 48 -32.52 -21.66 10.86
CA PRO A 48 -33.44 -20.53 10.76
C PRO A 48 -32.81 -19.17 11.10
N GLN A 49 -31.68 -19.11 11.80
CA GLN A 49 -30.95 -17.85 12.03
C GLN A 49 -30.28 -17.32 10.75
N ASP A 50 -29.94 -18.20 9.80
CA ASP A 50 -29.43 -17.79 8.48
C ASP A 50 -30.55 -17.16 7.64
N VAL A 51 -31.82 -17.48 7.91
CA VAL A 51 -32.99 -16.84 7.27
C VAL A 51 -33.18 -15.40 7.76
N ALA A 52 -32.73 -15.07 8.97
CA ALA A 52 -32.75 -13.70 9.51
C ALA A 52 -31.47 -12.90 9.17
N THR A 53 -30.37 -13.60 8.85
CA THR A 53 -29.08 -12.98 8.49
C THR A 53 -28.93 -12.81 6.97
N LEU A 54 -29.65 -13.62 6.19
CA LEU A 54 -29.88 -13.40 4.77
C LEU A 54 -31.16 -12.60 4.61
N ASP A 55 -31.10 -11.57 3.77
CA ASP A 55 -32.25 -10.90 3.13
C ASP A 55 -33.10 -11.88 2.28
N ALA A 56 -33.05 -13.20 2.52
CA ALA A 56 -33.55 -14.26 1.67
C ALA A 56 -35.05 -14.16 1.39
N ALA A 57 -35.87 -13.66 2.31
CA ALA A 57 -37.30 -13.49 2.06
C ALA A 57 -37.62 -12.32 1.10
N CYS A 58 -36.85 -11.23 1.18
CA CYS A 58 -36.93 -10.11 0.23
C CYS A 58 -36.28 -10.51 -1.11
N TRP A 59 -35.11 -11.13 -1.06
CA TRP A 59 -34.35 -11.63 -2.20
C TRP A 59 -35.07 -12.75 -2.96
N LEU A 60 -35.81 -13.66 -2.32
CA LEU A 60 -36.63 -14.68 -2.99
C LEU A 60 -37.94 -14.11 -3.55
N GLY A 61 -38.44 -12.99 -3.00
CA GLY A 61 -39.61 -12.28 -3.51
C GLY A 61 -39.34 -11.54 -4.83
N ASP A 62 -38.07 -11.21 -5.11
CA ASP A 62 -37.65 -10.41 -6.26
C ASP A 62 -37.28 -11.25 -7.51
N VAL A 63 -37.07 -12.56 -7.36
CA VAL A 63 -36.41 -13.41 -8.39
C VAL A 63 -37.40 -14.27 -9.20
N ALA A 64 -38.64 -14.51 -8.74
CA ALA A 64 -39.66 -15.26 -9.50
C ALA A 64 -41.10 -14.99 -9.02
N ASP A 65 -42.11 -15.22 -9.88
CA ASP A 65 -43.51 -15.38 -9.44
C ASP A 65 -43.60 -16.63 -8.55
N MET A 66 -43.58 -16.42 -7.22
CA MET A 66 -43.47 -17.46 -6.20
C MET A 66 -44.73 -18.32 -6.02
N SER A 67 -45.75 -18.18 -6.88
CA SER A 67 -46.97 -18.98 -6.83
C SER A 67 -46.73 -20.51 -6.95
N GLY A 68 -45.55 -20.94 -7.41
CA GLY A 68 -45.13 -22.34 -7.52
C GLY A 68 -44.04 -22.84 -6.54
N VAL A 69 -43.45 -21.98 -5.71
CA VAL A 69 -42.31 -22.34 -4.84
C VAL A 69 -42.80 -22.76 -3.46
N ARG A 70 -42.38 -23.94 -2.99
CA ARG A 70 -42.68 -24.45 -1.65
C ARG A 70 -41.40 -24.51 -0.84
N ILE A 71 -41.31 -23.71 0.22
CA ILE A 71 -40.13 -23.69 1.10
C ILE A 71 -40.23 -24.90 2.03
N ALA A 72 -39.13 -25.64 2.19
CA ALA A 72 -39.06 -26.62 3.26
C ALA A 72 -37.89 -26.36 4.20
N THR A 73 -38.10 -26.52 5.50
CA THR A 73 -37.03 -26.38 6.49
C THR A 73 -36.86 -27.68 7.27
N VAL A 74 -35.62 -28.05 7.54
CA VAL A 74 -35.29 -29.23 8.35
C VAL A 74 -34.84 -28.73 9.72
N TRP A 75 -35.56 -29.16 10.75
CA TRP A 75 -35.31 -28.76 12.12
C TRP A 75 -34.57 -29.87 12.89
N ASN A 76 -33.55 -29.49 13.67
CA ASN A 76 -32.94 -30.38 14.64
C ASN A 76 -32.65 -29.59 15.95
N ASP A 77 -33.56 -29.70 16.91
CA ASP A 77 -33.39 -29.53 18.37
C ASP A 77 -32.62 -28.30 18.94
N GLU A 78 -32.80 -27.10 18.38
CA GLU A 78 -32.28 -25.84 18.98
C GLU A 78 -33.33 -25.03 19.77
N GLU A 79 -32.85 -24.29 20.79
CA GLU A 79 -33.63 -23.63 21.86
C GLU A 79 -34.60 -22.51 21.41
N GLY A 80 -34.38 -21.85 20.27
CA GLY A 80 -35.16 -20.68 19.85
C GLY A 80 -36.63 -20.94 19.48
N LEU A 81 -37.00 -22.21 19.23
CA LEU A 81 -38.38 -22.62 18.90
C LEU A 81 -39.01 -23.51 19.99
N LYS A 82 -38.34 -23.70 21.14
CA LYS A 82 -38.92 -24.36 22.32
C LYS A 82 -40.03 -23.48 22.89
N GLY A 83 -41.23 -23.66 22.38
CA GLY A 83 -42.42 -22.90 22.78
C GLY A 83 -43.50 -22.83 21.71
N HIS A 84 -43.17 -23.11 20.44
CA HIS A 84 -44.17 -23.12 19.37
C HIS A 84 -45.05 -24.39 19.50
N PRO A 85 -46.38 -24.27 19.66
CA PRO A 85 -47.24 -25.38 20.06
C PRO A 85 -47.27 -26.57 19.06
N GLU A 86 -46.88 -26.33 17.81
CA GLU A 86 -46.93 -27.29 16.70
C GLU A 86 -45.59 -28.01 16.43
N CYS A 87 -44.47 -27.60 17.04
CA CYS A 87 -43.13 -28.11 16.72
C CYS A 87 -42.60 -29.08 17.79
N ARG A 88 -43.22 -30.26 17.96
CA ARG A 88 -42.88 -31.21 19.06
C ARG A 88 -41.91 -32.34 18.69
N LYS A 89 -41.59 -32.57 17.40
CA LYS A 89 -40.63 -33.60 16.92
C LYS A 89 -39.92 -33.16 15.64
N GLY A 90 -38.65 -33.55 15.46
CA GLY A 90 -37.88 -33.30 14.23
C GLY A 90 -38.59 -33.80 12.97
N GLY A 91 -38.65 -32.96 11.94
CA GLY A 91 -39.40 -33.22 10.72
C GLY A 91 -39.07 -32.22 9.61
N LEU A 92 -39.49 -32.54 8.39
CA LEU A 92 -39.46 -31.63 7.25
C LEU A 92 -40.72 -30.78 7.27
N PHE A 93 -40.58 -29.47 7.48
CA PHE A 93 -41.71 -28.55 7.49
C PHE A 93 -41.84 -27.90 6.12
N LEU A 94 -42.98 -28.05 5.47
CA LEU A 94 -43.35 -27.36 4.23
C LEU A 94 -44.08 -26.08 4.59
N LEU A 95 -43.47 -24.95 4.29
CA LEU A 95 -44.01 -23.62 4.55
C LEU A 95 -44.51 -22.99 3.24
N ASP A 96 -45.58 -22.20 3.33
CA ASP A 96 -45.99 -21.33 2.23
C ASP A 96 -45.09 -20.10 2.12
N VAL A 97 -45.32 -19.31 1.08
CA VAL A 97 -44.56 -18.09 0.80
C VAL A 97 -44.75 -17.01 1.86
N GLN A 98 -45.74 -17.14 2.75
CA GLN A 98 -45.95 -16.29 3.92
C GLN A 98 -45.38 -16.89 5.21
N GLY A 99 -44.62 -18.00 5.13
CA GLY A 99 -43.99 -18.65 6.27
C GLY A 99 -44.94 -19.47 7.14
N ARG A 100 -46.16 -19.76 6.69
CA ARG A 100 -47.13 -20.58 7.43
C ARG A 100 -46.91 -22.05 7.14
N LEU A 101 -47.06 -22.88 8.17
CA LEU A 101 -46.89 -24.32 8.04
C LEU A 101 -48.03 -24.95 7.22
N ILE A 102 -47.70 -25.47 6.03
CA ILE A 102 -48.62 -26.22 5.16
C ILE A 102 -48.66 -27.70 5.57
N ALA A 103 -47.50 -28.30 5.82
CA ALA A 103 -47.40 -29.72 6.18
C ALA A 103 -46.11 -30.04 6.93
N GLN A 104 -46.15 -31.05 7.80
CA GLN A 104 -44.99 -31.59 8.50
C GLN A 104 -44.82 -33.07 8.13
N VAL A 105 -43.66 -33.44 7.60
CA VAL A 105 -43.33 -34.83 7.25
C VAL A 105 -42.32 -35.39 8.25
N PRO A 106 -42.63 -36.49 8.96
CA PRO A 106 -41.71 -37.13 9.89
C PRO A 106 -40.47 -37.70 9.18
N VAL A 107 -39.30 -37.56 9.80
CA VAL A 107 -38.00 -38.04 9.27
C VAL A 107 -37.94 -39.54 8.90
N PRO A 108 -38.63 -40.48 9.59
CA PRO A 108 -38.57 -41.91 9.24
C PRO A 108 -39.05 -42.25 7.83
N ASP A 109 -40.00 -41.48 7.29
CA ASP A 109 -40.63 -41.75 5.98
C ASP A 109 -39.79 -41.25 4.78
N LEU A 110 -38.76 -40.43 5.04
CA LEU A 110 -37.89 -39.81 4.02
C LEU A 110 -36.71 -40.69 3.57
N ARG A 111 -36.38 -41.76 4.29
CA ARG A 111 -35.13 -42.53 4.09
C ARG A 111 -35.11 -43.47 2.88
N GLY A 112 -36.26 -43.91 2.38
CA GLY A 112 -36.34 -44.86 1.26
C GLY A 112 -36.19 -44.21 -0.11
N ASP A 113 -37.12 -43.33 -0.46
CA ASP A 113 -37.25 -42.75 -1.81
C ASP A 113 -36.15 -41.75 -2.18
N LEU A 114 -35.56 -41.07 -1.19
CA LEU A 114 -34.54 -40.04 -1.45
C LEU A 114 -33.18 -40.66 -1.79
N ARG A 115 -32.85 -41.82 -1.20
CA ARG A 115 -31.56 -42.51 -1.37
C ARG A 115 -31.36 -43.01 -2.78
N GLU A 116 -32.35 -43.70 -3.35
CA GLU A 116 -32.27 -44.27 -4.69
C GLU A 116 -32.15 -43.19 -5.78
N ARG A 117 -32.80 -42.03 -5.57
CA ARG A 117 -32.75 -40.89 -6.49
C ARG A 117 -31.42 -40.13 -6.41
N ILE A 118 -30.81 -40.08 -5.23
CA ILE A 118 -29.47 -39.53 -5.03
C ILE A 118 -28.42 -40.44 -5.69
N GLU A 119 -28.53 -41.77 -5.51
CA GLU A 119 -27.59 -42.75 -6.09
C GLU A 119 -27.57 -42.72 -7.64
N ARG A 120 -28.74 -42.54 -8.29
CA ARG A 120 -28.83 -42.44 -9.76
C ARG A 120 -28.28 -41.12 -10.34
N ALA A 121 -28.43 -40.01 -9.63
CA ALA A 121 -27.85 -38.71 -10.03
C ALA A 121 -26.32 -38.67 -9.80
N MET A 122 -25.79 -39.46 -8.87
CA MET A 122 -24.36 -39.58 -8.59
C MET A 122 -23.56 -40.28 -9.70
N GLU A 123 -24.20 -41.12 -10.52
CA GLU A 123 -23.54 -41.83 -11.61
C GLU A 123 -23.27 -40.94 -12.84
N GLU A 124 -24.00 -39.84 -13.02
CA GLU A 124 -23.86 -38.94 -14.18
C GLU A 124 -22.81 -37.81 -13.98
N VAL A 125 -22.48 -37.43 -12.74
CA VAL A 125 -21.62 -36.26 -12.42
C VAL A 125 -20.14 -36.62 -12.17
N ARG A 126 -19.85 -37.88 -11.78
CA ARG A 126 -18.49 -38.37 -11.48
C ARG A 126 -17.40 -38.06 -12.53
N PRO A 127 -17.65 -38.08 -13.85
CA PRO A 127 -16.57 -37.92 -14.83
C PRO A 127 -15.93 -36.52 -14.86
N LEU A 128 -16.66 -35.47 -14.45
CA LEU A 128 -16.19 -34.08 -14.52
C LEU A 128 -15.41 -33.65 -13.27
N GLU A 129 -15.82 -34.11 -12.09
CA GLU A 129 -15.13 -33.83 -10.83
C GLU A 129 -13.83 -34.63 -10.71
N GLU A 130 -13.80 -35.90 -11.14
CA GLU A 130 -12.57 -36.71 -11.16
C GLU A 130 -11.48 -36.09 -12.07
N LEU A 131 -11.87 -35.44 -13.16
CA LEU A 131 -10.95 -34.73 -14.06
C LEU A 131 -10.39 -33.45 -13.43
N ALA A 132 -11.23 -32.65 -12.75
CA ALA A 132 -10.80 -31.43 -12.08
C ALA A 132 -9.94 -31.73 -10.85
N THR A 133 -10.33 -32.70 -10.02
CA THR A 133 -9.56 -33.10 -8.83
C THR A 133 -8.22 -33.73 -9.19
N ARG A 134 -8.14 -34.52 -10.28
CA ARG A 134 -6.84 -35.01 -10.80
C ARG A 134 -5.95 -33.89 -11.33
N ALA A 135 -6.54 -32.84 -11.89
CA ALA A 135 -5.81 -31.65 -12.35
C ALA A 135 -5.35 -30.74 -11.20
N GLU A 136 -6.15 -30.63 -10.14
CA GLU A 136 -5.84 -29.86 -8.92
C GLU A 136 -4.80 -30.56 -8.02
N ALA A 137 -4.68 -31.89 -8.08
CA ALA A 137 -3.73 -32.69 -7.27
C ALA A 137 -2.25 -32.59 -7.73
N GLY A 138 -1.91 -31.71 -8.68
CA GLY A 138 -0.52 -31.36 -9.01
C GLY A 138 0.26 -32.38 -9.88
N GLY A 139 -0.41 -33.40 -10.45
CA GLY A 139 0.23 -34.43 -11.29
C GLY A 139 -0.26 -34.49 -12.74
N ALA A 140 -1.23 -33.67 -13.13
CA ALA A 140 -1.77 -33.67 -14.47
C ALA A 140 -0.95 -32.76 -15.40
N GLY A 141 -0.53 -33.29 -16.56
CA GLY A 141 0.10 -32.47 -17.58
C GLY A 141 -0.84 -31.40 -18.17
N ASP A 142 -0.25 -30.34 -18.71
CA ASP A 142 -0.93 -29.13 -19.24
C ASP A 142 -2.15 -29.44 -20.12
N GLU A 143 -2.09 -30.49 -20.92
CA GLU A 143 -3.16 -30.88 -21.84
C GLU A 143 -4.43 -31.37 -21.10
N THR A 144 -4.26 -32.08 -19.98
CA THR A 144 -5.37 -32.54 -19.13
C THR A 144 -6.01 -31.35 -18.41
N VAL A 145 -5.19 -30.44 -17.91
CA VAL A 145 -5.63 -29.20 -17.26
C VAL A 145 -6.36 -28.30 -18.27
N ARG A 146 -5.86 -28.21 -19.51
CA ARG A 146 -6.50 -27.49 -20.63
C ARG A 146 -7.87 -28.06 -20.99
N ARG A 147 -8.02 -29.39 -21.07
CA ARG A 147 -9.32 -30.03 -21.34
C ARG A 147 -10.31 -29.86 -20.19
N ALA A 148 -9.84 -29.97 -18.94
CA ALA A 148 -10.65 -29.72 -17.77
C ALA A 148 -11.12 -28.26 -17.74
N TRP A 149 -10.23 -27.31 -18.02
CA TRP A 149 -10.54 -25.89 -18.17
C TRP A 149 -11.59 -25.64 -19.25
N GLN A 150 -11.39 -26.16 -20.47
CA GLN A 150 -12.32 -25.96 -21.59
C GLN A 150 -13.71 -26.51 -21.26
N ARG A 151 -13.79 -27.71 -20.67
CA ARG A 151 -15.08 -28.30 -20.26
C ARG A 151 -15.76 -27.50 -19.14
N LEU A 152 -15.00 -26.92 -18.23
CA LEU A 152 -15.55 -26.02 -17.20
C LEU A 152 -16.08 -24.72 -17.83
N VAL A 153 -15.39 -24.16 -18.83
CA VAL A 153 -15.86 -22.99 -19.58
C VAL A 153 -17.12 -23.31 -20.38
N ASP A 154 -17.13 -24.41 -21.13
CA ASP A 154 -18.29 -24.85 -21.93
C ASP A 154 -19.52 -25.15 -21.04
N ALA A 155 -19.28 -25.62 -19.80
CA ALA A 155 -20.31 -25.83 -18.79
C ALA A 155 -20.72 -24.56 -18.03
N GLY A 156 -20.18 -23.38 -18.38
CA GLY A 156 -20.46 -22.10 -17.72
C GLY A 156 -19.83 -21.91 -16.33
N ARG A 157 -18.96 -22.82 -15.89
CA ARG A 157 -18.28 -22.82 -14.58
C ARG A 157 -17.00 -21.97 -14.60
N THR A 158 -17.16 -20.71 -15.00
CA THR A 158 -16.04 -19.79 -15.32
C THR A 158 -15.10 -19.55 -14.13
N GLU A 159 -15.63 -19.42 -12.91
CA GLU A 159 -14.79 -19.17 -11.71
C GLU A 159 -13.93 -20.37 -11.33
N ARG A 160 -14.42 -21.60 -11.52
CA ARG A 160 -13.64 -22.81 -11.26
C ARG A 160 -12.59 -23.05 -12.35
N ALA A 161 -12.91 -22.70 -13.59
CA ALA A 161 -11.93 -22.65 -14.67
C ALA A 161 -10.80 -21.64 -14.37
N VAL A 162 -11.15 -20.46 -13.85
CA VAL A 162 -10.16 -19.45 -13.41
C VAL A 162 -9.37 -19.92 -12.19
N GLY A 163 -10.01 -20.56 -11.22
CA GLY A 163 -9.35 -21.13 -10.03
C GLY A 163 -8.34 -22.21 -10.37
N LEU A 164 -8.68 -23.10 -11.32
CA LEU A 164 -7.77 -24.12 -11.84
C LEU A 164 -6.52 -23.50 -12.48
N LEU A 165 -6.67 -22.41 -13.25
CA LEU A 165 -5.54 -21.69 -13.86
C LEU A 165 -4.79 -20.76 -12.89
N ALA A 166 -5.40 -20.37 -11.79
CA ALA A 166 -4.79 -19.50 -10.78
C ALA A 166 -3.80 -20.25 -9.87
N GLN A 167 -3.82 -21.58 -9.88
CA GLN A 167 -2.87 -22.39 -9.11
C GLN A 167 -1.43 -22.17 -9.60
N PRO A 168 -0.44 -22.07 -8.69
CA PRO A 168 0.96 -21.84 -9.06
C PRO A 168 1.51 -22.84 -10.09
N ALA A 169 1.11 -24.11 -9.98
CA ALA A 169 1.52 -25.18 -10.89
C ALA A 169 1.11 -24.94 -12.35
N HIS A 170 0.07 -24.12 -12.59
CA HIS A 170 -0.53 -23.92 -13.91
C HIS A 170 -0.33 -22.50 -14.45
N GLN A 171 0.50 -21.66 -13.81
CA GLN A 171 0.72 -20.27 -14.24
C GLN A 171 1.31 -20.16 -15.66
N ALA A 172 2.15 -21.11 -16.08
CA ALA A 172 2.69 -21.15 -17.44
C ALA A 172 1.58 -21.44 -18.47
N LEU A 173 0.67 -22.38 -18.18
CA LEU A 173 -0.50 -22.67 -19.00
C LEU A 173 -1.49 -21.51 -18.99
N ALA A 174 -1.69 -20.83 -17.85
CA ALA A 174 -2.53 -19.65 -17.75
C ALA A 174 -1.98 -18.48 -18.60
N ALA A 175 -0.67 -18.26 -18.59
CA ALA A 175 -0.01 -17.29 -19.46
C ALA A 175 -0.16 -17.69 -20.94
N LYS A 176 -0.03 -18.99 -21.26
CA LYS A 176 -0.22 -19.52 -22.61
C LYS A 176 -1.66 -19.37 -23.10
N LEU A 177 -2.67 -19.72 -22.31
CA LEU A 177 -4.09 -19.58 -22.64
C LEU A 177 -4.52 -18.12 -22.71
N SER A 178 -4.00 -17.26 -21.83
CA SER A 178 -4.19 -15.81 -21.95
C SER A 178 -3.62 -15.31 -23.28
N THR A 179 -2.43 -15.77 -23.66
CA THR A 179 -1.81 -15.45 -24.95
C THR A 179 -2.61 -16.03 -26.12
N GLU A 180 -3.19 -17.24 -25.98
CA GLU A 180 -4.04 -17.86 -27.01
C GLU A 180 -5.40 -17.17 -27.16
N VAL A 181 -6.03 -16.69 -26.08
CA VAL A 181 -7.26 -15.89 -26.14
C VAL A 181 -6.96 -14.53 -26.77
N ASP A 182 -5.86 -13.89 -26.37
CA ASP A 182 -5.41 -12.62 -26.95
C ASP A 182 -5.04 -12.80 -28.43
N LEU A 183 -4.40 -13.94 -28.78
CA LEU A 183 -4.10 -14.34 -30.15
C LEU A 183 -5.38 -14.66 -30.92
N ALA A 184 -6.39 -15.31 -30.33
CA ALA A 184 -7.66 -15.61 -30.97
C ALA A 184 -8.46 -14.33 -31.24
N LEU A 185 -8.45 -13.37 -30.31
CA LEU A 185 -8.99 -12.02 -30.50
C LEU A 185 -8.24 -11.28 -31.61
N ARG A 186 -6.90 -11.31 -31.61
CA ARG A 186 -6.07 -10.73 -32.68
C ARG A 186 -6.30 -11.40 -34.03
N GLN A 187 -6.43 -12.73 -34.08
CA GLN A 187 -6.71 -13.51 -35.27
C GLN A 187 -8.13 -13.29 -35.78
N ARG A 188 -9.11 -13.07 -34.89
CA ARG A 188 -10.47 -12.70 -35.28
C ARG A 188 -10.51 -11.27 -35.82
N LEU A 189 -9.80 -10.34 -35.18
CA LEU A 189 -9.59 -8.98 -35.68
C LEU A 189 -8.85 -8.97 -37.03
N GLN A 190 -7.89 -9.87 -37.21
CA GLN A 190 -7.14 -10.03 -38.47
C GLN A 190 -8.00 -10.65 -39.58
N ARG A 191 -8.81 -11.67 -39.26
CA ARG A 191 -9.79 -12.22 -40.21
C ARG A 191 -10.84 -11.19 -40.61
N LEU A 192 -11.27 -10.33 -39.68
CA LEU A 192 -12.14 -9.20 -39.98
C LEU A 192 -11.43 -8.14 -40.84
N ARG A 193 -10.13 -7.90 -40.63
CA ARG A 193 -9.31 -7.06 -41.51
C ARG A 193 -9.28 -7.57 -42.94
N GLU A 194 -9.01 -8.85 -43.10
CA GLU A 194 -8.94 -9.51 -44.39
C GLU A 194 -10.31 -9.54 -45.08
N ALA A 195 -11.37 -9.82 -44.33
CA ALA A 195 -12.75 -9.82 -44.85
C ALA A 195 -13.22 -8.42 -45.28
N LEU A 196 -12.79 -7.35 -44.62
CA LEU A 196 -13.14 -5.98 -44.98
C LEU A 196 -12.31 -5.43 -46.13
N ALA A 197 -11.01 -5.75 -46.15
CA ALA A 197 -10.15 -5.48 -47.29
C ALA A 197 -10.69 -6.15 -48.57
N ALA A 198 -11.18 -7.40 -48.46
CA ALA A 198 -11.80 -8.12 -49.57
C ALA A 198 -13.14 -7.53 -50.03
N ARG A 199 -13.87 -6.82 -49.16
CA ARG A 199 -15.16 -6.19 -49.49
C ARG A 199 -15.04 -4.77 -50.05
N GLY A 200 -13.83 -4.23 -50.18
CA GLY A 200 -13.60 -2.84 -50.61
C GLY A 200 -14.23 -1.81 -49.67
N ALA A 201 -14.61 -2.22 -48.45
CA ALA A 201 -15.24 -1.35 -47.48
C ALA A 201 -14.16 -0.48 -46.84
N GLY A 202 -14.27 0.83 -46.97
CA GLY A 202 -13.39 1.79 -46.27
C GLY A 202 -13.60 1.83 -44.75
N GLU A 203 -14.34 0.88 -44.18
CA GLU A 203 -14.60 0.81 -42.74
C GLU A 203 -13.48 0.06 -42.02
N GLU A 204 -13.04 0.63 -40.89
CA GLU A 204 -12.00 -0.02 -40.10
C GLU A 204 -12.56 -1.29 -39.41
N PRO A 205 -11.80 -2.40 -39.39
CA PRO A 205 -12.20 -3.68 -38.81
C PRO A 205 -12.63 -3.66 -37.35
N GLY A 206 -12.10 -2.71 -36.56
CA GLY A 206 -12.58 -2.47 -35.20
C GLY A 206 -14.04 -2.00 -35.17
N GLN A 207 -14.48 -1.22 -36.16
CA GLN A 207 -15.86 -0.72 -36.25
C GLN A 207 -16.85 -1.82 -36.59
N VAL A 208 -16.45 -2.79 -37.42
CA VAL A 208 -17.30 -3.92 -37.80
C VAL A 208 -17.41 -4.92 -36.66
N LEU A 209 -16.29 -5.29 -36.00
CA LEU A 209 -16.35 -6.16 -34.81
C LEU A 209 -17.25 -5.55 -33.73
N MET A 210 -17.14 -4.24 -33.52
CA MET A 210 -17.91 -3.55 -32.50
C MET A 210 -19.38 -3.39 -32.91
N ARG A 211 -19.67 -3.17 -34.19
CA ARG A 211 -21.05 -3.15 -34.72
C ARG A 211 -21.68 -4.55 -34.69
N GLU A 212 -20.92 -5.61 -34.93
CA GLU A 212 -21.36 -7.00 -34.76
C GLU A 212 -21.64 -7.29 -33.29
N MET A 213 -20.71 -6.96 -32.38
CA MET A 213 -20.92 -7.14 -30.93
C MET A 213 -22.03 -6.27 -30.35
N LEU A 214 -22.29 -5.09 -30.93
CA LEU A 214 -23.37 -4.20 -30.51
C LEU A 214 -24.71 -4.45 -31.23
N GLY A 215 -24.67 -5.10 -32.40
CA GLY A 215 -25.82 -5.33 -33.28
C GLY A 215 -26.38 -6.74 -33.19
N GLU A 216 -25.56 -7.74 -32.84
CA GLU A 216 -26.07 -9.03 -32.38
C GLU A 216 -26.84 -8.83 -31.06
N GLN A 217 -27.97 -9.51 -30.91
CA GLN A 217 -28.66 -9.65 -29.62
C GLN A 217 -27.79 -10.49 -28.69
N THR A 218 -26.64 -9.97 -28.28
CA THR A 218 -25.93 -10.47 -27.12
C THR A 218 -26.87 -10.29 -25.94
N ASP A 219 -27.23 -11.40 -25.29
CA ASP A 219 -27.86 -11.42 -23.98
C ASP A 219 -27.24 -10.30 -23.11
N GLU A 220 -28.10 -9.52 -22.47
CA GLU A 220 -27.77 -8.34 -21.69
C GLU A 220 -26.59 -8.61 -20.72
N ARG A 221 -26.53 -9.82 -20.17
CA ARG A 221 -25.44 -10.28 -19.29
C ARG A 221 -24.10 -10.39 -20.00
N THR A 222 -24.08 -10.90 -21.23
CA THR A 222 -22.87 -11.02 -22.05
C THR A 222 -22.38 -9.64 -22.49
N ALA A 223 -23.31 -8.73 -22.80
CA ALA A 223 -22.99 -7.33 -23.07
C ALA A 223 -22.32 -6.69 -21.84
N LEU A 224 -22.94 -6.77 -20.66
CA LEU A 224 -22.43 -6.20 -19.39
C LEU A 224 -21.06 -6.77 -18.98
N ARG A 225 -20.83 -8.07 -19.13
CA ARG A 225 -19.52 -8.69 -18.88
C ARG A 225 -18.44 -8.20 -19.85
N SER A 226 -18.85 -7.90 -21.09
CA SER A 226 -17.95 -7.43 -22.15
C SER A 226 -17.71 -5.91 -22.12
N VAL A 227 -18.57 -5.12 -21.44
CA VAL A 227 -18.46 -3.64 -21.38
C VAL A 227 -17.07 -3.19 -20.96
N GLY A 228 -16.45 -3.82 -19.96
CA GLY A 228 -15.11 -3.43 -19.51
C GLY A 228 -14.06 -3.61 -20.61
N LEU A 229 -14.09 -4.75 -21.31
CA LEU A 229 -13.17 -5.07 -22.41
C LEU A 229 -13.45 -4.19 -23.64
N LEU A 230 -14.72 -3.96 -23.95
CA LEU A 230 -15.15 -3.08 -25.06
C LEU A 230 -14.76 -1.63 -24.79
N THR A 231 -14.97 -1.13 -23.57
CA THR A 231 -14.54 0.21 -23.15
C THR A 231 -13.04 0.34 -23.28
N GLU A 232 -12.29 -0.68 -22.85
CA GLU A 232 -10.83 -0.69 -23.00
C GLU A 232 -10.40 -0.72 -24.47
N ALA A 233 -11.05 -1.49 -25.33
CA ALA A 233 -10.77 -1.49 -26.77
C ALA A 233 -11.08 -0.14 -27.41
N VAL A 234 -12.27 0.41 -27.16
CA VAL A 234 -12.75 1.69 -27.71
C VAL A 234 -11.88 2.86 -27.25
N ALA A 235 -11.57 2.92 -25.95
CA ALA A 235 -10.71 3.96 -25.40
C ALA A 235 -9.27 3.84 -25.93
N ARG A 236 -8.83 2.65 -26.36
CA ARG A 236 -7.49 2.44 -26.93
C ARG A 236 -7.42 2.96 -28.36
N TRP A 237 -8.54 2.88 -29.08
CA TRP A 237 -8.64 3.29 -30.47
C TRP A 237 -9.04 4.76 -30.66
N GLY A 238 -9.31 5.50 -29.59
CA GLY A 238 -9.67 6.94 -29.69
C GLY A 238 -11.01 7.21 -30.38
N ARG A 239 -11.92 6.23 -30.35
CA ARG A 239 -13.20 6.25 -31.08
C ARG A 239 -14.34 6.84 -30.24
N GLU A 240 -14.36 8.17 -30.12
CA GLU A 240 -15.25 8.87 -29.18
C GLU A 240 -16.74 8.72 -29.52
N GLU A 241 -17.13 8.63 -30.79
CA GLU A 241 -18.53 8.45 -31.16
C GLU A 241 -19.06 7.06 -30.81
N GLU A 242 -18.30 6.02 -31.13
CA GLU A 242 -18.61 4.64 -30.79
C GLU A 242 -18.65 4.45 -29.27
N PHE A 243 -17.77 5.16 -28.56
CA PHE A 243 -17.80 5.24 -27.10
C PHE A 243 -19.10 5.83 -26.56
N ARG A 244 -19.53 6.98 -27.09
CA ARG A 244 -20.80 7.61 -26.72
C ARG A 244 -22.00 6.75 -27.09
N ARG A 245 -21.93 5.97 -28.18
CA ARG A 245 -22.97 5.00 -28.55
C ARG A 245 -23.05 3.84 -27.57
N LEU A 246 -21.90 3.25 -27.21
CA LEU A 246 -21.81 2.20 -26.19
C LEU A 246 -22.34 2.71 -24.84
N PHE A 247 -21.92 3.90 -24.41
CA PHE A 247 -22.42 4.51 -23.18
C PHE A 247 -23.93 4.71 -23.20
N ARG A 248 -24.49 5.32 -24.26
CA ARG A 248 -25.95 5.50 -24.40
C ARG A 248 -26.70 4.18 -24.45
N LYS A 249 -26.12 3.16 -25.10
CA LYS A 249 -26.69 1.82 -25.12
C LYS A 249 -26.73 1.22 -23.71
N ILE A 250 -25.64 1.29 -22.95
CA ILE A 250 -25.59 0.83 -21.56
C ILE A 250 -26.55 1.65 -20.69
N GLU A 251 -26.60 2.97 -20.83
CA GLU A 251 -27.52 3.81 -20.06
C GLU A 251 -28.99 3.48 -20.32
N ARG A 252 -29.34 3.10 -21.56
CA ARG A 252 -30.69 2.72 -21.97
C ARG A 252 -31.03 1.27 -21.63
N ASP A 253 -30.09 0.36 -21.87
CA ASP A 253 -30.31 -1.09 -21.92
C ASP A 253 -29.78 -1.81 -20.68
N ALA A 254 -28.86 -1.21 -19.90
CA ALA A 254 -28.45 -1.77 -18.63
C ALA A 254 -29.45 -1.35 -17.55
N PRO A 255 -30.24 -2.28 -17.00
CA PRO A 255 -31.10 -2.00 -15.88
C PRO A 255 -30.27 -1.49 -14.70
N ARG A 256 -30.96 -0.81 -13.78
CA ARG A 256 -30.50 -0.65 -12.39
C ARG A 256 -30.02 -2.02 -11.90
N GLY A 257 -28.83 -2.04 -11.31
CA GLY A 257 -28.08 -3.30 -11.31
C GLY A 257 -26.70 -3.18 -10.71
N ARG A 258 -26.36 -4.10 -9.80
CA ARG A 258 -24.97 -4.33 -9.36
C ARG A 258 -24.00 -4.55 -10.53
N ALA A 259 -24.41 -5.30 -11.56
CA ALA A 259 -23.58 -5.59 -12.74
C ALA A 259 -23.35 -4.32 -13.59
N ALA A 260 -24.39 -3.54 -13.83
CA ALA A 260 -24.31 -2.25 -14.53
C ALA A 260 -23.41 -1.26 -13.79
N ALA A 261 -23.56 -1.15 -12.47
CA ALA A 261 -22.72 -0.30 -11.64
C ALA A 261 -21.22 -0.70 -11.71
N ARG A 262 -20.90 -2.00 -11.64
CA ARG A 262 -19.52 -2.50 -11.81
C ARG A 262 -18.96 -2.20 -13.19
N ALA A 263 -19.76 -2.44 -14.24
CA ALA A 263 -19.36 -2.18 -15.62
C ALA A 263 -19.07 -0.70 -15.83
N ALA A 264 -19.93 0.19 -15.31
CA ALA A 264 -19.77 1.63 -15.39
C ALA A 264 -18.58 2.15 -14.56
N LEU A 265 -18.34 1.61 -13.36
CA LEU A 265 -17.15 1.92 -12.56
C LEU A 265 -15.86 1.58 -13.32
N ARG A 266 -15.78 0.34 -13.84
CA ARG A 266 -14.62 -0.13 -14.61
C ARG A 266 -14.41 0.69 -15.87
N ALA A 267 -15.48 1.05 -16.57
CA ALA A 267 -15.42 1.91 -17.74
C ALA A 267 -14.89 3.31 -17.38
N GLY A 268 -15.40 3.92 -16.30
CA GLY A 268 -14.92 5.20 -15.78
C GLY A 268 -13.43 5.16 -15.42
N GLU A 269 -12.95 4.07 -14.82
CA GLU A 269 -11.53 3.88 -14.51
C GLU A 269 -10.64 3.85 -15.76
N VAL A 270 -11.05 3.09 -16.77
CA VAL A 270 -10.33 2.99 -18.05
C VAL A 270 -10.28 4.35 -18.75
N VAL A 271 -11.38 5.10 -18.74
CA VAL A 271 -11.46 6.45 -19.31
C VAL A 271 -10.56 7.41 -18.53
N ALA A 272 -10.60 7.37 -17.19
CA ALA A 272 -9.82 8.25 -16.34
C ALA A 272 -8.32 8.11 -16.61
N GLY A 273 -7.82 6.88 -16.77
CA GLY A 273 -6.41 6.61 -17.06
C GLY A 273 -5.94 7.06 -18.43
N ARG A 274 -6.85 7.25 -19.41
CA ARG A 274 -6.48 7.56 -20.81
C ARG A 274 -6.87 8.97 -21.26
N GLN A 275 -8.09 9.37 -20.96
CA GLN A 275 -8.66 10.65 -21.41
C GLN A 275 -8.71 11.68 -20.28
N GLY A 276 -8.58 11.25 -19.02
CA GLY A 276 -8.60 12.10 -17.85
C GLY A 276 -9.86 11.95 -17.01
N ALA A 277 -9.78 12.43 -15.76
CA ALA A 277 -10.83 12.26 -14.77
C ALA A 277 -12.14 13.00 -15.15
N GLN A 278 -12.05 14.08 -15.92
CA GLN A 278 -13.22 14.86 -16.36
C GLN A 278 -14.15 14.04 -17.27
N GLN A 279 -13.59 13.29 -18.21
CA GLN A 279 -14.31 12.46 -19.19
C GLN A 279 -14.92 11.21 -18.52
N ALA A 280 -14.31 10.74 -17.43
CA ALA A 280 -14.81 9.60 -16.66
C ALA A 280 -16.05 9.93 -15.79
N ARG A 281 -16.38 11.21 -15.59
CA ARG A 281 -17.47 11.64 -14.70
C ARG A 281 -18.83 11.06 -15.07
N ASP A 282 -19.15 10.99 -16.35
CA ASP A 282 -20.46 10.51 -16.79
C ASP A 282 -20.62 9.00 -16.53
N TRP A 283 -19.52 8.24 -16.58
CA TRP A 283 -19.50 6.84 -16.18
C TRP A 283 -19.72 6.63 -14.70
N TRP A 284 -19.11 7.45 -13.85
CA TRP A 284 -19.36 7.34 -12.41
C TRP A 284 -20.76 7.82 -12.03
N LYS A 285 -21.33 8.83 -12.70
CA LYS A 285 -22.76 9.17 -12.53
C LYS A 285 -23.68 8.04 -12.99
N LEU A 286 -23.33 7.34 -14.07
CA LEU A 286 -24.07 6.16 -14.50
C LEU A 286 -23.96 5.05 -13.45
N ALA A 287 -22.77 4.82 -12.89
CA ALA A 287 -22.57 3.86 -11.81
C ALA A 287 -23.36 4.23 -10.54
N GLU A 288 -23.40 5.50 -10.16
CA GLU A 288 -24.22 6.00 -9.05
C GLU A 288 -25.70 5.73 -9.28
N ARG A 289 -26.23 6.06 -10.47
CA ARG A 289 -27.64 5.79 -10.82
C ARG A 289 -27.94 4.29 -10.84
N ALA A 290 -27.01 3.49 -11.36
CA ALA A 290 -27.14 2.03 -11.39
C ALA A 290 -27.10 1.40 -10.00
N ALA A 291 -26.37 2.00 -9.04
CA ALA A 291 -26.26 1.51 -7.65
C ALA A 291 -27.27 2.15 -6.68
N GLY A 292 -27.88 3.28 -7.05
CA GLY A 292 -28.66 4.18 -6.17
C GLY A 292 -30.01 3.64 -5.65
N ASN A 293 -30.46 2.48 -6.14
CA ASN A 293 -31.70 1.84 -5.70
C ASN A 293 -31.54 0.94 -4.46
N GLY A 294 -30.38 0.98 -3.80
CA GLY A 294 -30.10 0.17 -2.61
C GLY A 294 -29.49 -1.21 -2.91
N GLU A 295 -29.40 -1.60 -4.19
CA GLU A 295 -28.87 -2.91 -4.59
C GLU A 295 -27.40 -3.14 -4.22
N SER A 296 -26.60 -2.07 -4.09
CA SER A 296 -25.24 -2.20 -3.57
C SER A 296 -24.71 -0.88 -2.98
N PRO A 297 -24.84 -0.70 -1.64
CA PRO A 297 -24.29 0.47 -0.95
C PRO A 297 -22.78 0.64 -1.17
N ILE A 298 -22.04 -0.47 -1.30
CA ILE A 298 -20.59 -0.47 -1.57
C ILE A 298 -20.29 0.15 -2.94
N LEU A 299 -20.97 -0.29 -3.99
CA LEU A 299 -20.73 0.24 -5.34
C LEU A 299 -21.20 1.69 -5.47
N LEU A 300 -22.28 2.06 -4.77
CA LEU A 300 -22.73 3.44 -4.69
C LEU A 300 -21.64 4.32 -4.06
N ARG A 301 -21.09 3.91 -2.90
CA ARG A 301 -19.99 4.65 -2.24
C ARG A 301 -18.76 4.75 -3.14
N ALA A 302 -18.37 3.67 -3.82
CA ALA A 302 -17.26 3.68 -4.76
C ALA A 302 -17.51 4.66 -5.92
N ALA A 303 -18.70 4.64 -6.51
CA ALA A 303 -19.05 5.52 -7.63
C ALA A 303 -19.01 7.00 -7.21
N VAL A 304 -19.58 7.33 -6.05
CA VAL A 304 -19.54 8.70 -5.50
C VAL A 304 -18.12 9.15 -5.23
N ARG A 305 -17.29 8.30 -4.60
CA ARG A 305 -15.88 8.62 -4.35
C ARG A 305 -15.10 8.86 -5.63
N GLN A 306 -15.20 7.98 -6.63
CA GLN A 306 -14.48 8.15 -7.89
C GLN A 306 -14.91 9.43 -8.60
N ARG A 307 -16.22 9.73 -8.62
CA ARG A 307 -16.71 11.00 -9.15
C ARG A 307 -16.17 12.20 -8.39
N TRP A 308 -16.20 12.18 -7.06
CA TRP A 308 -15.78 13.31 -6.24
C TRP A 308 -14.28 13.56 -6.28
N ALA A 309 -13.48 12.49 -6.35
CA ALA A 309 -12.06 12.58 -6.64
C ALA A 309 -11.83 13.30 -7.97
N ALA A 310 -12.54 12.92 -9.02
CA ALA A 310 -12.44 13.56 -10.33
C ALA A 310 -13.02 14.98 -10.42
N GLU A 311 -14.00 15.29 -9.58
CA GLU A 311 -14.51 16.65 -9.39
C GLU A 311 -13.58 17.48 -8.50
N GLY A 312 -12.52 16.88 -7.93
CA GLY A 312 -11.62 17.48 -6.95
C GLY A 312 -12.30 17.85 -5.63
N LYS A 313 -13.53 17.40 -5.38
CA LYS A 313 -14.32 17.73 -4.18
C LYS A 313 -13.77 17.12 -2.90
N ASP A 314 -13.03 16.01 -3.04
CA ASP A 314 -12.35 15.33 -1.95
C ASP A 314 -10.85 15.62 -1.93
N SER A 315 -10.36 16.52 -2.81
CA SER A 315 -8.95 16.92 -2.80
C SER A 315 -8.64 17.74 -1.54
N PRO A 316 -7.55 17.43 -0.82
CA PRO A 316 -7.08 18.29 0.27
C PRO A 316 -6.70 19.70 -0.20
N LEU A 317 -6.52 19.92 -1.50
CA LEU A 317 -6.30 21.24 -2.08
C LEU A 317 -7.55 22.15 -2.07
N ARG A 318 -8.72 21.64 -1.66
CA ARG A 318 -9.92 22.46 -1.50
C ARG A 318 -10.24 22.81 -0.04
N SER A 319 -9.59 22.15 0.91
CA SER A 319 -9.79 22.43 2.33
C SER A 319 -9.17 23.76 2.72
N ARG A 320 -9.59 24.28 3.87
CA ARG A 320 -9.07 25.50 4.47
C ARG A 320 -7.57 25.48 4.72
N TRP A 321 -6.98 24.31 4.98
CA TRP A 321 -5.53 24.15 5.14
C TRP A 321 -4.74 24.80 4.00
N ARG A 322 -5.16 24.62 2.74
CA ARG A 322 -4.45 25.21 1.58
C ARG A 322 -4.46 26.75 1.61
N ARG A 323 -5.47 27.35 2.21
CA ARG A 323 -5.66 28.80 2.25
C ARG A 323 -4.88 29.47 3.37
N ARG A 324 -4.30 28.69 4.29
CA ARG A 324 -3.45 29.24 5.35
C ARG A 324 -2.13 29.72 4.76
N GLU A 325 -1.71 30.87 5.24
CA GLU A 325 -0.42 31.47 4.99
C GLU A 325 0.63 30.82 5.90
N VAL A 326 1.75 30.40 5.32
CA VAL A 326 2.86 29.82 6.07
C VAL A 326 3.80 30.96 6.45
N LEU A 327 4.09 31.15 7.74
CA LEU A 327 5.15 32.07 8.13
C LEU A 327 6.49 31.46 7.71
N ASP A 328 7.36 32.27 7.11
CA ASP A 328 8.65 31.84 6.58
C ASP A 328 9.70 31.68 7.70
N ALA A 329 9.35 30.89 8.71
CA ALA A 329 10.17 30.61 9.88
C ALA A 329 9.98 29.16 10.32
N VAL A 330 11.03 28.55 10.88
CA VAL A 330 10.95 27.25 11.56
C VAL A 330 11.17 27.47 13.05
N VAL A 331 10.29 26.91 13.87
CA VAL A 331 10.42 26.92 15.33
C VAL A 331 10.96 25.57 15.80
N LEU A 332 12.14 25.60 16.43
CA LEU A 332 12.77 24.44 17.06
C LEU A 332 12.49 24.48 18.56
N VAL A 333 11.91 23.40 19.09
CA VAL A 333 11.55 23.27 20.50
C VAL A 333 12.35 22.18 21.19
N GLY A 334 12.76 22.43 22.44
CA GLY A 334 13.50 21.45 23.23
C GLY A 334 12.62 20.38 23.90
N ASP A 335 11.32 20.64 24.11
CA ASP A 335 10.42 19.75 24.83
C ASP A 335 8.96 19.84 24.36
N GLU A 336 8.11 19.00 24.98
CA GLU A 336 6.70 18.84 24.67
C GLU A 336 5.83 20.03 25.06
N ALA A 337 6.16 20.76 26.14
CA ALA A 337 5.41 21.94 26.54
C ALA A 337 5.66 23.10 25.58
N SER A 338 6.92 23.32 25.19
CA SER A 338 7.28 24.27 24.15
C SER A 338 6.64 23.91 22.81
N PHE A 339 6.53 22.62 22.47
CA PHE A 339 5.81 22.16 21.29
C PHE A 339 4.31 22.53 21.33
N LEU A 340 3.62 22.24 22.45
CA LEU A 340 2.22 22.59 22.64
C LEU A 340 2.00 24.11 22.56
N GLU A 341 2.87 24.89 23.20
CA GLU A 341 2.78 26.35 23.14
C GLU A 341 2.92 26.85 21.70
N ALA A 342 3.96 26.40 20.98
CA ALA A 342 4.20 26.84 19.61
C ALA A 342 3.03 26.49 18.67
N VAL A 343 2.48 25.26 18.74
CA VAL A 343 1.32 24.87 17.93
C VAL A 343 0.07 25.64 18.33
N SER A 344 -0.10 25.98 19.61
CA SER A 344 -1.25 26.77 20.08
C SER A 344 -1.28 28.20 19.53
N ARG A 345 -0.15 28.69 18.98
CA ARG A 345 -0.07 30.01 18.31
C ARG A 345 -0.48 29.99 16.86
N TRP A 346 -0.71 28.82 16.29
CA TRP A 346 -1.33 28.74 14.99
C TRP A 346 -2.75 29.33 15.05
N ASP A 347 -3.25 29.80 13.91
CA ASP A 347 -4.61 30.36 13.82
C ASP A 347 -5.30 29.95 12.52
N GLU A 348 -6.57 30.31 12.34
CA GLU A 348 -7.36 29.99 11.14
C GLU A 348 -6.68 30.36 9.80
N LYS A 349 -5.81 31.37 9.79
CA LYS A 349 -5.18 31.98 8.62
C LYS A 349 -3.68 31.74 8.52
N THR A 350 -2.97 31.58 9.63
CA THR A 350 -1.51 31.52 9.67
C THR A 350 -1.02 30.34 10.50
N PHE A 351 0.13 29.80 10.10
CA PHE A 351 0.83 28.72 10.81
C PHE A 351 2.27 28.59 10.32
N PHE A 352 3.07 27.79 11.02
CA PHE A 352 4.50 27.64 10.75
C PHE A 352 5.01 26.27 11.20
N PRO A 353 6.08 25.74 10.59
CA PRO A 353 6.71 24.51 11.05
C PRO A 353 7.19 24.58 12.51
N VAL A 354 6.81 23.57 13.29
CA VAL A 354 7.29 23.34 14.66
C VAL A 354 7.94 21.96 14.70
N LEU A 355 9.21 21.89 15.11
CA LEU A 355 9.99 20.66 15.16
C LEU A 355 10.72 20.55 16.48
N PHE A 356 10.95 19.33 16.96
CA PHE A 356 11.88 19.12 18.06
C PHE A 356 13.30 19.41 17.59
N GLN A 357 14.11 19.99 18.47
CA GLN A 357 15.53 20.15 18.22
C GLN A 357 16.21 18.77 18.29
N ASP A 358 16.73 18.31 17.16
CA ASP A 358 17.45 17.05 17.02
C ASP A 358 18.51 17.13 15.91
N ASP A 359 19.40 16.15 15.83
CA ASP A 359 20.54 16.16 14.89
C ASP A 359 20.21 15.58 13.51
N LEU A 360 18.98 15.10 13.29
CA LEU A 360 18.62 14.31 12.11
C LEU A 360 17.44 14.91 11.34
N CYS A 361 16.28 15.03 11.99
CA CYS A 361 15.02 15.41 11.37
C CYS A 361 14.92 16.93 11.16
N ALA A 362 15.20 17.73 12.19
CA ALA A 362 15.15 19.18 12.09
C ALA A 362 16.10 19.76 11.02
N PRO A 363 17.38 19.35 10.95
CA PRO A 363 18.28 19.87 9.92
C PRO A 363 17.86 19.49 8.49
N ARG A 364 17.37 18.25 8.29
CA ARG A 364 16.82 17.80 6.99
C ARG A 364 15.63 18.65 6.56
N PHE A 365 14.68 18.88 7.48
CA PHE A 365 13.54 19.72 7.20
C PHE A 365 13.96 21.16 6.89
N ILE A 366 14.89 21.75 7.65
CA ILE A 366 15.35 23.13 7.44
C ILE A 366 16.05 23.26 6.08
N ALA A 367 16.88 22.29 5.69
CA ALA A 367 17.55 22.27 4.40
C ALA A 367 16.54 22.24 3.22
N GLU A 368 15.43 21.50 3.39
CA GLU A 368 14.38 21.38 2.39
C GLU A 368 13.45 22.59 2.37
N PHE A 369 12.99 23.02 3.55
CA PHE A 369 12.06 24.12 3.70
C PHE A 369 12.71 25.47 3.36
N ARG A 370 14.00 25.67 3.69
CA ARG A 370 14.74 26.92 3.50
C ARG A 370 14.02 28.13 4.10
N PRO A 371 13.79 28.16 5.44
CA PRO A 371 13.11 29.28 6.06
C PRO A 371 13.99 30.54 6.01
N ALA A 372 13.35 31.71 5.98
CA ALA A 372 14.05 32.98 6.21
C ALA A 372 14.63 33.08 7.64
N ARG A 373 14.00 32.42 8.63
CA ARG A 373 14.46 32.42 10.02
C ARG A 373 14.30 31.06 10.71
N THR A 374 15.23 30.73 11.59
CA THR A 374 15.08 29.62 12.54
C THR A 374 15.05 30.19 13.96
N ILE A 375 13.97 29.90 14.68
CA ILE A 375 13.73 30.35 16.05
C ILE A 375 13.93 29.16 16.97
N VAL A 376 14.84 29.28 17.92
CA VAL A 376 15.10 28.23 18.92
C VAL A 376 14.41 28.61 20.21
N VAL A 377 13.61 27.70 20.72
CA VAL A 377 12.85 27.85 21.94
C VAL A 377 13.49 26.96 22.99
N PRO A 378 14.06 27.53 24.06
CA PRO A 378 14.68 26.75 25.12
C PRO A 378 13.63 25.84 25.79
N PRO A 379 14.04 24.66 26.30
CA PRO A 379 13.16 23.83 27.11
C PRO A 379 12.61 24.63 28.30
N ALA A 380 11.34 24.46 28.61
CA ALA A 380 10.76 25.02 29.81
C ALA A 380 11.24 24.23 31.05
N ALA A 381 11.61 24.95 32.11
CA ALA A 381 12.09 24.34 33.34
C ALA A 381 10.94 23.62 34.09
N GLY A 382 11.17 22.38 34.53
CA GLY A 382 10.22 21.64 35.38
C GLY A 382 8.95 21.16 34.67
N VAL A 383 8.99 20.99 33.35
CA VAL A 383 7.85 20.58 32.53
C VAL A 383 7.38 19.17 32.90
N LYS A 384 6.06 19.04 33.11
CA LYS A 384 5.39 17.75 33.25
C LYS A 384 5.11 17.17 31.86
N PRO A 385 5.08 15.82 31.70
CA PRO A 385 4.64 15.20 30.46
C PRO A 385 3.27 15.71 30.03
N ALA A 386 3.11 15.99 28.73
CA ALA A 386 1.86 16.49 28.17
C ALA A 386 0.71 15.51 28.46
N GLN A 387 -0.42 16.04 28.94
CA GLN A 387 -1.63 15.25 29.14
C GLN A 387 -2.60 15.44 27.97
N ALA A 388 -3.57 14.53 27.87
CA ALA A 388 -4.65 14.59 26.87
C ALA A 388 -5.33 15.96 26.81
N ASP A 389 -5.67 16.53 27.97
CA ASP A 389 -6.34 17.84 28.06
C ASP A 389 -5.47 18.99 27.54
N ASP A 390 -4.14 18.91 27.71
CA ASP A 390 -3.20 19.92 27.21
C ASP A 390 -3.17 19.90 25.68
N VAL A 391 -3.16 18.70 25.07
CA VAL A 391 -3.20 18.50 23.62
C VAL A 391 -4.51 19.04 23.03
N LEU A 392 -5.66 18.71 23.62
CA LEU A 392 -6.96 19.21 23.16
C LEU A 392 -7.06 20.73 23.29
N ARG A 393 -6.51 21.30 24.37
CA ARG A 393 -6.44 22.76 24.56
C ARG A 393 -5.57 23.43 23.50
N ALA A 394 -4.37 22.89 23.23
CA ALA A 394 -3.50 23.38 22.16
C ALA A 394 -4.19 23.33 20.80
N LEU A 395 -4.89 22.23 20.49
CA LEU A 395 -5.67 22.08 19.26
C LEU A 395 -6.76 23.16 19.14
N HIS A 396 -7.56 23.36 20.19
CA HIS A 396 -8.61 24.39 20.18
C HIS A 396 -8.04 25.80 19.94
N MET A 397 -6.92 26.13 20.60
CA MET A 397 -6.24 27.41 20.43
C MET A 397 -5.65 27.58 19.03
N SER A 398 -5.15 26.50 18.40
CA SER A 398 -4.55 26.52 17.06
C SER A 398 -5.53 26.89 15.93
N TRP A 399 -6.83 26.89 16.24
CA TRP A 399 -7.92 27.31 15.35
C TRP A 399 -8.51 28.67 15.78
N GLY A 400 -7.91 29.33 16.76
CA GLY A 400 -8.29 30.64 17.28
C GLY A 400 -8.20 31.76 16.24
N LYS A 401 -8.71 32.94 16.57
CA LYS A 401 -8.27 34.19 15.91
C LYS A 401 -7.09 34.72 16.72
N ALA A 402 -6.04 35.22 16.05
CA ALA A 402 -4.92 35.88 16.71
C ALA A 402 -5.37 37.15 17.49
N ASP A 403 -6.38 37.85 16.97
CA ASP A 403 -6.85 39.13 17.51
C ASP A 403 -7.90 38.93 18.61
N GLY A 404 -7.44 38.92 19.86
CA GLY A 404 -8.29 39.00 21.06
C GLY A 404 -8.33 37.70 21.86
N ALA A 405 -7.16 37.27 22.34
CA ALA A 405 -6.92 36.11 23.20
C ALA A 405 -7.94 35.97 24.34
N LYS A 406 -9.10 35.40 24.03
CA LYS A 406 -9.96 34.83 25.06
C LYS A 406 -9.15 33.67 25.65
N PRO A 407 -9.03 33.59 26.99
CA PRO A 407 -8.36 32.46 27.60
C PRO A 407 -9.01 31.18 27.10
N ALA A 408 -8.19 30.18 26.77
CA ALA A 408 -8.71 28.88 26.41
C ALA A 408 -9.63 28.38 27.53
N PRO A 409 -10.76 27.75 27.18
CA PRO A 409 -11.63 27.18 28.20
C PRO A 409 -10.84 26.15 29.02
N ALA A 410 -11.17 26.08 30.31
CA ALA A 410 -10.46 25.21 31.25
C ALA A 410 -10.47 23.75 30.80
N ARG A 411 -11.58 23.32 30.19
CA ARG A 411 -11.77 22.01 29.59
C ARG A 411 -12.14 22.17 28.13
N VAL A 412 -11.45 21.42 27.26
CA VAL A 412 -11.79 21.26 25.86
C VAL A 412 -12.22 19.82 25.67
N ASP A 413 -13.40 19.62 25.12
CA ASP A 413 -13.89 18.30 24.71
C ASP A 413 -14.14 18.26 23.21
N ARG A 414 -14.52 17.07 22.73
CA ARG A 414 -14.85 16.82 21.33
C ARG A 414 -15.98 17.70 20.81
N ALA A 415 -17.01 17.95 21.63
CA ALA A 415 -18.17 18.73 21.23
C ALA A 415 -17.77 20.17 20.91
N LEU A 416 -16.95 20.78 21.77
CA LEU A 416 -16.41 22.12 21.56
C LEU A 416 -15.52 22.22 20.33
N LEU A 417 -14.65 21.22 20.09
CA LEU A 417 -13.82 21.18 18.88
C LEU A 417 -14.67 21.04 17.61
N ARG A 418 -15.72 20.22 17.64
CA ARG A 418 -16.66 20.07 16.52
C ARG A 418 -17.43 21.36 16.24
N GLU A 419 -17.94 22.02 17.28
CA GLU A 419 -18.61 23.33 17.16
C GLU A 419 -17.66 24.35 16.50
N ARG A 420 -16.39 24.36 16.92
CA ARG A 420 -15.36 25.22 16.32
C ARG A 420 -15.17 24.94 14.83
N LEU A 421 -15.05 23.66 14.44
CA LEU A 421 -14.93 23.28 13.02
C LEU A 421 -16.17 23.65 12.21
N GLN A 422 -17.38 23.42 12.75
CA GLN A 422 -18.64 23.81 12.11
C GLN A 422 -18.72 25.33 11.89
N GLY A 423 -18.19 26.12 12.83
CA GLY A 423 -18.11 27.58 12.71
C GLY A 423 -17.26 28.06 11.52
N PHE A 424 -16.38 27.20 10.97
CA PHE A 424 -15.61 27.51 9.77
C PHE A 424 -16.35 27.22 8.46
N ASN A 425 -17.53 26.57 8.50
CA ASN A 425 -18.20 26.07 7.30
C ASN A 425 -17.25 25.26 6.40
N ASP A 426 -16.35 24.50 7.02
CA ASP A 426 -15.46 23.55 6.34
C ASP A 426 -15.64 22.17 6.97
N ASP A 427 -15.53 21.15 6.13
CA ASP A 427 -15.77 19.79 6.55
C ASP A 427 -14.43 19.14 6.90
N PRO A 428 -14.26 18.57 8.11
CA PRO A 428 -13.06 17.84 8.42
C PRO A 428 -12.92 16.68 7.42
N GLN A 429 -11.80 16.65 6.70
CA GLN A 429 -11.56 15.56 5.73
C GLN A 429 -11.24 14.25 6.43
N GLY A 430 -10.88 14.27 7.71
CA GLY A 430 -10.50 13.09 8.44
C GLY A 430 -10.39 13.30 9.94
N VAL A 431 -9.95 12.24 10.60
CA VAL A 431 -9.74 12.19 12.06
C VAL A 431 -8.38 11.57 12.33
N VAL A 432 -7.64 12.17 13.25
CA VAL A 432 -6.38 11.64 13.76
C VAL A 432 -6.68 10.90 15.07
N PHE A 433 -6.35 9.62 15.13
CA PHE A 433 -6.49 8.80 16.33
C PHE A 433 -5.13 8.68 17.01
N VAL A 434 -5.06 9.04 18.28
CA VAL A 434 -3.80 9.14 19.01
C VAL A 434 -3.80 8.29 20.27
N ARG A 435 -2.68 7.62 20.52
CA ARG A 435 -2.36 7.00 21.82
C ARG A 435 -1.30 7.83 22.51
N MET A 436 -1.63 8.36 23.69
CA MET A 436 -0.75 9.31 24.39
C MET A 436 0.57 8.65 24.82
N GLY A 437 0.52 7.41 25.32
CA GLY A 437 1.69 6.67 25.81
C GLY A 437 2.72 6.30 24.73
N ALA A 438 2.36 6.32 23.44
CA ALA A 438 3.26 5.97 22.33
C ALA A 438 4.20 7.11 21.90
N GLY A 439 4.03 8.32 22.44
CA GLY A 439 4.89 9.46 22.14
C GLY A 439 4.75 10.04 20.71
N THR A 440 3.90 9.49 19.83
CA THR A 440 3.65 10.02 18.48
C THR A 440 2.60 11.14 18.45
N TRP A 441 2.05 11.53 19.61
CA TRP A 441 1.02 12.56 19.71
C TRP A 441 1.44 13.95 19.18
N PRO A 442 2.72 14.38 19.18
CA PRO A 442 3.09 15.68 18.63
C PRO A 442 2.79 15.79 17.13
N GLY A 443 3.13 14.75 16.36
CA GLY A 443 2.74 14.68 14.96
C GLY A 443 1.22 14.60 14.77
N ALA A 444 0.53 13.89 15.66
CA ALA A 444 -0.93 13.78 15.64
C ALA A 444 -1.61 15.16 15.80
N LEU A 445 -1.17 15.91 16.82
CA LEU A 445 -1.62 17.27 17.09
C LEU A 445 -1.31 18.20 15.91
N ALA A 446 -0.08 18.16 15.38
CA ALA A 446 0.32 19.00 14.26
C ALA A 446 -0.54 18.74 13.01
N LEU A 447 -0.83 17.48 12.66
CA LEU A 447 -1.73 17.16 11.55
C LEU A 447 -3.16 17.63 11.83
N ALA A 448 -3.71 17.35 13.02
CA ALA A 448 -5.07 17.79 13.37
C ALA A 448 -5.21 19.32 13.32
N ALA A 449 -4.27 20.04 13.93
CA ALA A 449 -4.21 21.50 13.94
C ALA A 449 -3.99 22.07 12.53
N GLY A 450 -3.10 21.47 11.75
CA GLY A 450 -2.72 21.91 10.42
C GLY A 450 -3.82 21.72 9.38
N ARG A 451 -4.42 20.53 9.36
CA ARG A 451 -5.42 20.07 8.38
C ARG A 451 -6.87 20.38 8.78
N PHE A 452 -7.11 20.92 9.98
CA PHE A 452 -8.45 21.05 10.57
C PHE A 452 -9.17 19.69 10.66
N GLN A 453 -8.46 18.66 11.11
CA GLN A 453 -9.03 17.32 11.33
C GLN A 453 -9.56 17.17 12.76
N GLY A 454 -10.48 16.23 12.94
CA GLY A 454 -10.82 15.76 14.28
C GLY A 454 -9.62 15.10 14.97
N LEU A 455 -9.57 15.14 16.30
CA LEU A 455 -8.57 14.43 17.09
C LEU A 455 -9.28 13.52 18.11
N GLU A 456 -8.96 12.24 18.08
CA GLU A 456 -9.51 11.22 18.95
C GLU A 456 -8.42 10.58 19.79
N ILE A 457 -8.53 10.70 21.11
CA ILE A 457 -7.61 10.04 22.04
C ILE A 457 -8.15 8.65 22.33
N LEU A 458 -7.40 7.64 21.90
CA LEU A 458 -7.69 6.24 22.20
C LEU A 458 -7.04 5.82 23.52
N PRO A 459 -7.64 4.87 24.25
CA PRO A 459 -7.05 4.36 25.47
C PRO A 459 -5.70 3.68 25.17
N ASP A 460 -4.76 3.85 26.09
CA ASP A 460 -3.50 3.10 26.05
C ASP A 460 -3.76 1.66 26.45
N GLU A 461 -3.75 0.78 25.45
CA GLU A 461 -3.76 -0.67 25.66
C GLU A 461 -2.34 -1.15 26.02
N ALA A 462 -2.19 -2.27 26.73
CA ALA A 462 -0.87 -2.76 27.11
C ALA A 462 0.07 -2.81 25.89
N ALA A 463 1.15 -2.03 25.93
CA ALA A 463 2.16 -1.98 24.88
C ALA A 463 2.82 -3.37 24.78
N GLY A 464 2.88 -3.96 23.59
CA GLY A 464 3.53 -5.26 23.43
C GLY A 464 3.32 -5.98 22.10
N GLU A 465 2.29 -5.63 21.33
CA GLU A 465 1.99 -6.35 20.08
C GLU A 465 2.27 -5.46 18.87
N THR A 466 3.54 -5.27 18.52
CA THR A 466 3.92 -4.93 17.12
C THR A 466 3.63 -6.10 16.17
N ALA A 467 3.36 -7.29 16.73
CA ALA A 467 2.96 -8.50 16.06
C ALA A 467 1.56 -8.42 15.40
N ALA A 468 1.27 -9.41 14.56
CA ALA A 468 -0.05 -9.58 13.98
C ALA A 468 -1.09 -9.89 15.07
N ILE A 469 -2.21 -9.16 15.06
CA ILE A 469 -3.33 -9.41 15.98
C ILE A 469 -4.38 -10.35 15.37
N SER A 470 -5.26 -10.90 16.20
CA SER A 470 -6.40 -11.69 15.72
C SER A 470 -7.44 -10.82 14.99
N ALA A 471 -8.18 -11.42 14.05
CA ALA A 471 -9.29 -10.76 13.38
C ALA A 471 -10.35 -10.18 14.34
N ALA A 472 -10.61 -10.86 15.47
CA ALA A 472 -11.54 -10.37 16.50
C ALA A 472 -11.05 -9.07 17.14
N ARG A 473 -9.75 -8.99 17.46
CA ARG A 473 -9.13 -7.77 18.01
C ARG A 473 -9.08 -6.65 16.97
N ALA A 474 -8.75 -6.98 15.72
CA ALA A 474 -8.79 -6.04 14.61
C ALA A 474 -10.19 -5.44 14.41
N ARG A 475 -11.24 -6.26 14.51
CA ARG A 475 -12.65 -5.81 14.47
C ARG A 475 -12.99 -4.88 15.64
N GLN A 476 -12.53 -5.17 16.85
CA GLN A 476 -12.75 -4.30 18.01
C GLN A 476 -12.11 -2.93 17.82
N LEU A 477 -10.86 -2.88 17.33
CA LEU A 477 -10.19 -1.62 17.05
C LEU A 477 -10.88 -0.85 15.91
N ALA A 478 -11.27 -1.55 14.83
CA ALA A 478 -12.01 -0.94 13.73
C ALA A 478 -13.33 -0.31 14.20
N ARG A 479 -14.09 -0.97 15.08
CA ARG A 479 -15.32 -0.40 15.67
C ARG A 479 -15.06 0.88 16.45
N ARG A 480 -14.01 0.92 17.29
CA ARG A 480 -13.64 2.15 18.03
C ARG A 480 -13.27 3.30 17.09
N VAL A 481 -12.54 3.00 16.01
CA VAL A 481 -12.21 4.00 15.00
C VAL A 481 -13.47 4.48 14.28
N GLN A 482 -14.38 3.59 13.92
CA GLN A 482 -15.66 3.95 13.30
C GLN A 482 -16.56 4.77 14.24
N GLU A 483 -16.62 4.45 15.54
CA GLU A 483 -17.31 5.24 16.55
C GLU A 483 -16.71 6.66 16.66
N GLY A 484 -15.37 6.75 16.64
CA GLY A 484 -14.67 8.02 16.57
C GLY A 484 -15.05 8.81 15.32
N LEU A 485 -14.97 8.20 14.13
CA LEU A 485 -15.38 8.82 12.86
C LEU A 485 -16.84 9.31 12.91
N ALA A 486 -17.76 8.47 13.39
CA ALA A 486 -19.18 8.79 13.50
C ALA A 486 -19.42 10.00 14.42
N SER A 487 -18.63 10.14 15.49
CA SER A 487 -18.74 11.29 16.39
C SER A 487 -18.26 12.62 15.78
N TRP A 488 -17.51 12.58 14.68
CA TRP A 488 -17.19 13.72 13.82
C TRP A 488 -18.10 13.81 12.59
N GLU A 489 -19.18 13.02 12.53
CA GLU A 489 -20.11 12.94 11.40
C GLU A 489 -19.43 12.51 10.10
N LEU A 490 -18.49 11.56 10.18
CA LEU A 490 -17.73 11.01 9.06
C LEU A 490 -17.94 9.49 8.89
N PRO A 491 -17.85 8.97 7.64
CA PRO A 491 -17.81 9.72 6.39
C PRO A 491 -19.18 10.31 6.06
N ARG A 492 -19.20 11.54 5.53
CA ARG A 492 -20.44 12.13 4.96
C ARG A 492 -20.79 11.42 3.66
N ALA A 493 -22.07 11.30 3.35
CA ALA A 493 -22.61 10.49 2.24
C ALA A 493 -21.74 10.55 0.97
N GLY A 494 -20.94 9.51 0.75
CA GLY A 494 -20.08 9.33 -0.42
C GLY A 494 -18.70 10.00 -0.41
N ARG A 495 -18.31 10.73 0.65
CA ARG A 495 -16.97 11.34 0.78
C ARG A 495 -15.99 10.29 1.22
N ALA A 496 -14.80 10.32 0.62
CA ALA A 496 -13.65 9.71 1.28
C ALA A 496 -13.37 10.45 2.60
N CYS A 497 -13.30 9.71 3.71
CA CYS A 497 -12.67 10.23 4.91
C CYS A 497 -11.26 9.66 5.07
N PHE A 498 -10.44 10.32 5.89
CA PHE A 498 -9.05 9.94 6.10
C PHE A 498 -8.81 9.68 7.58
N VAL A 499 -8.03 8.65 7.87
CA VAL A 499 -7.71 8.23 9.24
C VAL A 499 -6.19 8.25 9.40
N THR A 500 -5.70 9.02 10.36
CA THR A 500 -4.27 8.95 10.74
C THR A 500 -4.17 8.25 12.08
N LEU A 501 -3.49 7.10 12.14
CA LEU A 501 -3.17 6.41 13.37
C LEU A 501 -1.83 6.90 13.92
N ALA A 502 -1.82 7.54 15.07
CA ALA A 502 -0.62 8.01 15.75
C ALA A 502 -0.40 7.21 17.04
N GLY A 503 0.41 6.16 16.95
CA GLY A 503 0.84 5.36 18.09
C GLY A 503 1.34 3.99 17.66
N ASP A 504 1.66 3.16 18.66
CA ASP A 504 2.13 1.79 18.45
C ASP A 504 0.95 0.84 18.17
N PHE A 505 0.27 1.06 17.04
CA PHE A 505 -0.79 0.20 16.56
C PHE A 505 -0.22 -1.01 15.82
N PRO A 506 -0.82 -2.21 15.96
CA PRO A 506 -0.40 -3.38 15.20
C PRO A 506 -0.42 -3.09 13.68
N LEU A 507 0.54 -3.64 12.95
CA LEU A 507 0.64 -3.43 11.49
C LEU A 507 -0.31 -4.33 10.72
N THR A 508 -0.46 -5.56 11.19
CA THR A 508 -1.20 -6.61 10.51
C THR A 508 -2.19 -7.29 11.43
N TYR A 509 -3.16 -7.96 10.82
CA TYR A 509 -3.99 -8.95 11.49
C TYR A 509 -3.97 -10.23 10.67
N VAL A 510 -4.23 -11.36 11.34
CA VAL A 510 -4.38 -12.66 10.69
C VAL A 510 -5.87 -12.89 10.45
N ASP A 511 -6.25 -13.13 9.20
CA ASP A 511 -7.63 -13.48 8.85
C ASP A 511 -7.97 -14.95 9.18
N ALA A 512 -9.17 -15.39 8.81
CA ALA A 512 -9.62 -16.75 9.07
C ALA A 512 -8.78 -17.82 8.34
N ASP A 513 -8.10 -17.45 7.26
CA ASP A 513 -7.29 -18.33 6.43
C ASP A 513 -5.81 -18.32 6.86
N GLY A 514 -5.47 -17.62 7.95
CA GLY A 514 -4.09 -17.50 8.41
C GLY A 514 -3.27 -16.48 7.63
N VAL A 515 -3.91 -15.68 6.77
CA VAL A 515 -3.22 -14.72 5.90
C VAL A 515 -3.02 -13.39 6.63
N PRO A 516 -1.78 -12.86 6.68
CA PRO A 516 -1.54 -11.52 7.21
C PRO A 516 -2.07 -10.47 6.23
N LEU A 517 -2.92 -9.57 6.75
CA LEU A 517 -3.50 -8.45 6.03
C LEU A 517 -3.19 -7.14 6.76
N ALA A 518 -3.14 -6.02 6.03
CA ALA A 518 -2.81 -4.73 6.64
C ALA A 518 -3.97 -4.24 7.51
N LEU A 519 -3.70 -3.98 8.79
CA LEU A 519 -4.71 -3.49 9.73
C LEU A 519 -5.24 -2.12 9.32
N ASP A 520 -4.39 -1.28 8.72
CA ASP A 520 -4.76 0.04 8.22
C ASP A 520 -5.89 -0.02 7.19
N ASP A 521 -5.87 -1.03 6.32
CA ASP A 521 -6.94 -1.21 5.33
C ASP A 521 -8.24 -1.66 5.98
N TRP A 522 -8.16 -2.59 6.94
CA TRP A 522 -9.31 -3.12 7.66
C TRP A 522 -10.03 -2.06 8.48
N ILE A 523 -9.28 -1.25 9.24
CA ILE A 523 -9.84 -0.14 10.04
C ILE A 523 -10.57 0.87 9.16
N GLY A 524 -10.11 1.07 7.92
CA GLY A 524 -10.74 1.95 6.96
C GLY A 524 -11.97 1.36 6.27
N ARG A 525 -12.49 0.18 6.67
CA ARG A 525 -13.65 -0.48 6.05
C ARG A 525 -14.82 -0.61 7.02
N ALA A 526 -16.03 -0.63 6.47
CA ALA A 526 -17.27 -0.97 7.16
C ALA A 526 -17.40 -2.48 7.36
N GLU A 527 -18.40 -2.91 8.15
CA GLU A 527 -18.70 -4.33 8.36
C GLU A 527 -19.09 -5.06 7.06
N ASP A 528 -19.68 -4.33 6.08
CA ASP A 528 -19.98 -4.87 4.75
C ASP A 528 -18.73 -5.02 3.84
N GLY A 529 -17.55 -4.69 4.35
CA GLY A 529 -16.27 -4.73 3.64
C GLY A 529 -16.01 -3.52 2.75
N GLY A 530 -16.98 -2.64 2.54
CA GLY A 530 -16.79 -1.41 1.79
C GLY A 530 -15.91 -0.43 2.55
N ARG A 531 -14.95 0.18 1.86
CA ARG A 531 -14.11 1.25 2.36
C ARG A 531 -14.98 2.42 2.86
N LEU A 532 -14.64 2.93 4.02
CA LEU A 532 -15.13 4.16 4.62
C LEU A 532 -14.04 5.22 4.60
N ALA A 533 -12.80 4.82 4.91
CA ALA A 533 -11.66 5.70 5.07
C ALA A 533 -10.38 5.20 4.36
N PHE A 534 -9.47 6.14 4.11
CA PHE A 534 -8.09 5.84 3.75
C PHE A 534 -7.18 6.10 4.95
N THR A 535 -6.54 5.03 5.41
CA THR A 535 -5.74 5.07 6.65
C THR A 535 -4.26 5.21 6.34
N GLY A 536 -3.59 6.10 7.07
CA GLY A 536 -2.13 6.17 7.21
C GLY A 536 -1.72 6.19 8.68
N ARG A 537 -0.42 6.08 8.97
CA ARG A 537 0.08 6.04 10.34
C ARG A 537 1.32 6.91 10.57
N LEU A 538 1.40 7.53 11.74
CA LEU A 538 2.64 8.15 12.25
C LEU A 538 3.39 7.15 13.12
N THR A 539 4.71 7.14 13.03
CA THR A 539 5.56 6.13 13.68
C THR A 539 6.81 6.80 14.30
N ASN A 540 7.63 6.01 15.01
CA ASN A 540 8.98 6.37 15.45
C ASN A 540 9.05 7.52 16.49
N GLY A 541 8.04 7.62 17.37
CA GLY A 541 8.04 8.51 18.53
C GLY A 541 7.85 9.99 18.21
N ARG A 542 8.16 10.87 19.18
CA ARG A 542 7.81 12.30 19.12
C ARG A 542 8.54 13.09 18.04
N VAL A 543 9.85 12.87 17.89
CA VAL A 543 10.69 13.61 16.94
C VAL A 543 10.30 13.25 15.51
N ALA A 544 10.25 11.96 15.19
CA ALA A 544 9.92 11.50 13.84
C ALA A 544 8.46 11.81 13.47
N SER A 545 7.50 11.63 14.37
CA SER A 545 6.10 11.95 14.07
C SER A 545 5.87 13.46 13.83
N ALA A 546 6.49 14.35 14.62
CA ALA A 546 6.46 15.79 14.38
C ALA A 546 7.11 16.16 13.05
N TYR A 547 8.25 15.54 12.72
CA TYR A 547 8.91 15.69 11.43
C TYR A 547 8.04 15.24 10.26
N MET A 548 7.40 14.06 10.36
CA MET A 548 6.50 13.53 9.33
C MET A 548 5.32 14.49 9.08
N ALA A 549 4.73 15.00 10.16
CA ALA A 549 3.64 15.98 10.10
C ALA A 549 4.10 17.29 9.46
N ALA A 550 5.23 17.85 9.91
CA ALA A 550 5.79 19.08 9.34
C ALA A 550 6.07 18.92 7.84
N CYS A 551 6.72 17.83 7.44
CA CYS A 551 7.00 17.57 6.04
C CYS A 551 5.71 17.51 5.21
N SER A 552 4.68 16.78 5.67
CA SER A 552 3.39 16.70 4.97
C SER A 552 2.69 18.05 4.82
N LEU A 553 2.77 18.90 5.83
CA LEU A 553 2.06 20.19 5.86
C LEU A 553 2.76 21.27 5.03
N PHE A 554 4.09 21.27 5.03
CA PHE A 554 4.88 22.42 4.59
C PHE A 554 5.77 22.14 3.38
N LEU A 555 6.21 20.90 3.16
CA LEU A 555 7.08 20.56 2.05
C LEU A 555 6.28 20.18 0.81
N ARG A 556 6.91 20.39 -0.34
CA ARG A 556 6.46 19.91 -1.64
C ARG A 556 7.66 19.25 -2.30
N PRO A 557 7.56 17.98 -2.70
CA PRO A 557 8.56 17.35 -3.55
C PRO A 557 8.82 18.21 -4.79
N ASP A 558 10.08 18.59 -5.00
CA ASP A 558 10.58 19.37 -6.13
C ASP A 558 11.08 18.48 -7.28
N GLY A 559 11.21 17.19 -7.04
CA GLY A 559 11.74 16.19 -7.96
C GLY A 559 11.15 14.79 -7.72
N ALA A 560 11.12 13.96 -8.76
CA ALA A 560 10.63 12.58 -8.71
C ALA A 560 11.61 11.61 -9.39
N ALA A 561 12.00 10.57 -8.65
CA ALA A 561 12.76 9.43 -9.14
C ALA A 561 11.85 8.21 -9.36
N TRP A 562 11.98 7.57 -10.52
CA TRP A 562 11.29 6.33 -10.86
C TRP A 562 12.31 5.23 -11.09
N VAL A 563 12.25 4.22 -10.24
CA VAL A 563 13.22 3.14 -10.15
C VAL A 563 12.48 1.84 -10.45
N GLY A 564 12.86 1.16 -11.52
CA GLY A 564 12.21 -0.06 -12.00
C GLY A 564 13.16 -0.94 -12.80
N GLU A 565 13.15 -2.25 -12.57
CA GLU A 565 13.85 -3.24 -13.40
C GLU A 565 12.96 -3.68 -14.56
N GLY A 566 13.49 -3.54 -15.77
CA GLY A 566 12.71 -3.70 -16.99
C GLY A 566 12.99 -4.98 -17.77
N SER A 567 12.04 -5.91 -17.75
CA SER A 567 11.93 -6.96 -18.79
C SER A 567 10.50 -7.45 -19.02
N GLY A 568 9.48 -6.74 -18.53
CA GLY A 568 8.08 -7.10 -18.73
C GLY A 568 7.24 -5.88 -19.06
N GLY A 569 6.15 -6.04 -19.83
CA GLY A 569 5.28 -4.97 -20.38
C GLY A 569 4.67 -3.96 -19.39
N SER A 570 5.07 -4.03 -18.12
CA SER A 570 4.79 -3.07 -17.09
C SER A 570 5.78 -1.90 -17.00
N ASP A 571 6.89 -1.94 -17.74
CA ASP A 571 7.80 -0.79 -17.86
C ASP A 571 7.14 0.34 -18.65
N ASP A 572 6.32 -0.02 -19.64
CA ASP A 572 5.51 0.94 -20.38
C ASP A 572 4.53 1.67 -19.47
N ASP A 573 3.95 0.98 -18.47
CA ASP A 573 3.07 1.59 -17.48
C ASP A 573 3.82 2.55 -16.55
N LEU A 574 5.04 2.20 -16.12
CA LEU A 574 5.86 3.09 -15.30
C LEU A 574 6.35 4.29 -16.10
N ALA A 575 6.80 4.06 -17.33
CA ALA A 575 7.20 5.13 -18.23
C ALA A 575 6.00 6.03 -18.58
N ALA A 576 4.80 5.47 -18.73
CA ALA A 576 3.57 6.23 -18.95
C ALA A 576 3.14 6.99 -17.70
N ALA A 577 3.28 6.41 -16.50
CA ALA A 577 3.02 7.08 -15.23
C ALA A 577 3.98 8.26 -15.01
N ALA A 578 5.27 8.03 -15.23
CA ALA A 578 6.33 9.02 -15.25
C ALA A 578 6.05 10.17 -16.24
N ARG A 579 5.69 9.84 -17.49
CA ARG A 579 5.27 10.85 -18.49
C ARG A 579 4.01 11.60 -18.06
N GLY A 580 3.05 10.89 -17.48
CA GLY A 580 1.77 11.45 -17.02
C GLY A 580 1.92 12.44 -15.87
N MET A 581 2.92 12.24 -14.99
CA MET A 581 3.33 13.19 -13.96
C MET A 581 4.18 14.36 -14.51
N GLY A 582 4.77 14.20 -15.70
CA GLY A 582 5.72 15.12 -16.31
C GLY A 582 5.19 16.51 -16.70
N GLU A 583 6.14 17.44 -16.81
CA GLU A 583 6.09 18.89 -17.13
C GLU A 583 5.31 19.82 -16.17
N ARG A 584 4.18 19.40 -15.58
CA ARG A 584 3.37 20.31 -14.73
C ARG A 584 3.53 20.10 -13.22
N ALA A 585 3.79 18.88 -12.77
CA ALA A 585 3.69 18.53 -11.34
C ALA A 585 5.07 18.44 -10.67
N ILE A 586 5.98 17.64 -11.23
CA ILE A 586 7.33 17.41 -10.70
C ILE A 586 8.32 17.23 -11.88
N PRO A 587 9.36 18.07 -12.01
CA PRO A 587 10.44 17.87 -12.99
C PRO A 587 11.04 16.46 -12.91
N MET A 588 11.35 15.88 -14.07
CA MET A 588 11.84 14.52 -14.20
C MET A 588 13.19 14.52 -14.92
N PRO A 589 14.32 14.18 -14.26
CA PRO A 589 15.53 13.84 -14.99
C PRO A 589 15.32 12.49 -15.69
N ARG A 590 15.08 12.52 -17.01
CA ARG A 590 15.05 11.30 -17.84
C ARG A 590 16.43 10.63 -17.82
N ARG A 591 16.57 9.53 -17.07
CA ARG A 591 17.58 8.51 -17.35
C ARG A 591 16.97 7.13 -17.21
N ALA A 592 17.14 6.31 -18.23
CA ALA A 592 17.04 4.86 -18.09
C ALA A 592 18.10 4.47 -17.06
N TRP A 593 17.67 3.99 -15.91
CA TRP A 593 18.56 3.54 -14.87
C TRP A 593 19.21 2.23 -15.35
N ASP A 594 20.54 2.14 -15.25
CA ASP A 594 21.26 0.88 -15.44
C ASP A 594 21.31 0.16 -14.08
N PRO A 595 20.51 -0.90 -13.88
CA PRO A 595 20.42 -1.63 -12.61
C PRO A 595 21.74 -2.30 -12.21
N GLY A 596 22.74 -2.37 -13.11
CA GLY A 596 24.05 -2.96 -12.81
C GLY A 596 24.95 -2.11 -11.90
N THR A 597 24.60 -0.86 -11.58
CA THR A 597 25.47 0.01 -10.78
C THR A 597 24.74 0.60 -9.58
N SER A 598 25.15 0.20 -8.36
CA SER A 598 24.79 0.86 -7.09
C SER A 598 25.06 2.37 -7.11
N GLY A 599 26.04 2.82 -7.91
CA GLY A 599 26.34 4.24 -8.14
C GLY A 599 25.20 5.05 -8.77
N GLY A 600 24.28 4.41 -9.50
CA GLY A 600 23.11 5.08 -10.07
C GLY A 600 22.17 5.64 -8.99
N PHE A 601 21.96 4.87 -7.92
CA PHE A 601 21.05 5.23 -6.83
C PHE A 601 21.64 6.30 -5.91
N GLU A 602 22.92 6.16 -5.53
CA GLU A 602 23.62 7.23 -4.82
C GLU A 602 23.51 8.53 -5.61
N SER A 603 23.82 8.52 -6.91
CA SER A 603 23.74 9.73 -7.74
C SER A 603 22.33 10.35 -7.82
N ALA A 604 21.27 9.56 -7.70
CA ALA A 604 19.89 10.04 -7.78
C ALA A 604 19.42 10.60 -6.42
N ILE A 605 19.82 9.99 -5.30
CA ILE A 605 19.51 10.51 -3.95
C ILE A 605 20.28 11.80 -3.67
N TRP A 606 21.53 11.88 -4.08
CA TRP A 606 22.33 13.10 -3.94
C TRP A 606 21.83 14.24 -4.83
N ARG A 607 21.10 13.94 -5.91
CA ARG A 607 20.45 14.97 -6.75
C ARG A 607 19.21 15.57 -6.09
N GLY A 608 18.72 14.94 -5.03
CA GLY A 608 17.76 15.54 -4.12
C GLY A 608 16.32 15.51 -4.61
N GLU A 609 15.91 14.43 -5.26
CA GLU A 609 14.51 14.20 -5.62
C GLU A 609 13.67 13.99 -4.35
N GLY A 610 12.59 14.76 -4.19
CA GLY A 610 11.69 14.68 -3.03
C GLY A 610 10.63 13.57 -3.09
N PHE A 611 10.46 12.89 -4.23
CA PHE A 611 9.53 11.76 -4.41
C PHE A 611 10.22 10.57 -5.07
N TRP A 612 9.99 9.37 -4.53
CA TRP A 612 10.60 8.14 -5.01
C TRP A 612 9.55 7.08 -5.25
N PHE A 613 9.60 6.50 -6.44
CA PHE A 613 8.86 5.31 -6.78
C PHE A 613 9.85 4.19 -7.05
N VAL A 614 9.76 3.11 -6.28
CA VAL A 614 10.68 1.98 -6.34
C VAL A 614 9.90 0.70 -6.61
N ARG A 615 10.20 0.06 -7.72
CA ARG A 615 9.69 -1.25 -8.09
C ARG A 615 10.85 -2.18 -8.40
N THR A 616 10.82 -3.34 -7.77
CA THR A 616 11.88 -4.34 -7.88
C THR A 616 11.19 -5.60 -8.39
N ALA A 617 11.44 -5.95 -9.65
CA ALA A 617 10.82 -7.12 -10.27
C ALA A 617 11.72 -8.34 -10.02
N GLY A 618 11.79 -8.78 -8.78
CA GLY A 618 12.63 -9.92 -8.39
C GLY A 618 14.08 -9.58 -8.02
N GLY A 619 14.48 -8.31 -8.10
CA GLY A 619 15.76 -7.83 -7.58
C GLY A 619 15.84 -7.83 -6.05
N GLU A 620 17.01 -8.20 -5.52
CA GLU A 620 17.37 -8.24 -4.10
C GLU A 620 17.62 -6.83 -3.52
N TRP A 621 16.64 -5.94 -3.62
CA TRP A 621 16.75 -4.69 -2.87
C TRP A 621 16.65 -4.98 -1.39
N VAL A 622 17.72 -4.64 -0.69
CA VAL A 622 17.77 -4.73 0.77
C VAL A 622 17.66 -3.34 1.36
N ALA A 623 17.25 -3.27 2.61
CA ALA A 623 17.16 -2.01 3.33
C ALA A 623 18.47 -1.21 3.25
N ASP A 624 19.63 -1.86 3.30
CA ASP A 624 20.94 -1.21 3.25
C ASP A 624 21.24 -0.45 1.95
N ASP A 625 20.49 -0.71 0.88
CA ASP A 625 20.61 0.03 -0.37
C ASP A 625 20.00 1.44 -0.27
N LEU A 626 19.21 1.75 0.77
CA LEU A 626 18.63 3.08 1.02
C LEU A 626 19.57 3.97 1.84
N PRO A 627 20.27 4.95 1.24
CA PRO A 627 21.09 5.90 1.97
C PRO A 627 20.22 6.94 2.71
N PRO A 628 20.77 7.58 3.76
CA PRO A 628 20.17 8.76 4.36
C PRO A 628 20.03 9.85 3.30
N GLY A 629 18.83 10.36 3.15
CA GLY A 629 18.48 11.32 2.10
C GLY A 629 17.94 12.63 2.66
N ARG A 630 17.48 13.47 1.72
CA ARG A 630 16.62 14.63 2.00
C ARG A 630 15.24 14.15 2.46
N SER A 631 14.40 15.09 2.90
CA SER A 631 12.99 14.82 3.17
C SER A 631 12.30 14.31 1.90
N ALA A 632 11.88 13.05 1.91
CA ALA A 632 11.31 12.41 0.73
C ALA A 632 10.02 11.65 1.05
N ALA A 633 9.20 11.44 0.02
CA ALA A 633 8.09 10.51 0.06
C ALA A 633 8.41 9.31 -0.84
N MET A 634 8.23 8.08 -0.36
CA MET A 634 8.71 6.87 -1.04
C MET A 634 7.61 5.82 -1.22
N VAL A 635 7.53 5.17 -2.37
CA VAL A 635 6.59 4.06 -2.62
C VAL A 635 7.39 2.83 -3.03
N PHE A 636 7.26 1.74 -2.28
CA PHE A 636 7.89 0.46 -2.57
C PHE A 636 6.84 -0.54 -3.05
N LEU A 637 6.88 -0.88 -4.35
CA LEU A 637 6.05 -1.95 -4.92
C LEU A 637 6.68 -3.33 -4.74
N GLN A 638 7.17 -3.62 -3.54
CA GLN A 638 7.80 -4.89 -3.17
C GLN A 638 7.03 -5.55 -2.03
N PRO A 639 6.80 -6.88 -2.09
CA PRO A 639 6.31 -7.64 -0.94
C PRO A 639 7.21 -7.44 0.28
N GLY A 640 6.62 -7.32 1.46
CA GLY A 640 7.35 -7.20 2.73
C GLY A 640 8.10 -5.89 2.97
N ALA A 641 8.09 -4.94 2.02
CA ALA A 641 8.76 -3.65 2.17
C ALA A 641 8.32 -2.87 3.41
N ALA A 642 7.09 -3.08 3.87
CA ALA A 642 6.49 -2.44 5.05
C ALA A 642 6.14 -3.43 6.17
N ASN A 643 6.79 -4.61 6.23
CA ASN A 643 6.52 -5.61 7.28
C ASN A 643 6.68 -5.06 8.69
N ASP A 644 7.66 -4.19 8.89
CA ASP A 644 7.91 -3.49 10.14
C ASP A 644 8.58 -2.13 9.85
N PRO A 645 7.79 -1.04 9.74
CA PRO A 645 8.31 0.31 9.56
C PRO A 645 9.12 0.85 10.75
N GLY A 646 9.11 0.17 11.90
CA GLY A 646 10.01 0.48 13.03
C GLY A 646 11.38 -0.20 12.89
N SER A 647 11.49 -1.24 12.06
CA SER A 647 12.74 -1.97 11.82
C SER A 647 13.53 -1.37 10.67
N LEU A 648 14.82 -1.13 10.94
CA LEU A 648 15.81 -0.71 9.95
C LEU A 648 16.11 -1.76 8.88
N GLU A 649 15.68 -3.01 9.08
CA GLU A 649 15.86 -4.11 8.12
C GLU A 649 14.79 -4.12 7.03
N THR A 650 13.72 -3.32 7.16
CA THR A 650 12.72 -3.17 6.09
C THR A 650 12.99 -1.92 5.26
N LEU A 651 12.58 -1.94 3.99
CA LEU A 651 12.73 -0.79 3.10
C LEU A 651 12.01 0.45 3.65
N CYS A 652 10.77 0.30 4.13
CA CYS A 652 10.03 1.40 4.74
C CYS A 652 10.69 1.91 6.02
N GLY A 653 11.12 1.02 6.93
CA GLY A 653 11.72 1.47 8.18
C GLY A 653 13.07 2.13 7.98
N ARG A 654 13.89 1.62 7.07
CA ARG A 654 15.11 2.32 6.63
C ARG A 654 14.79 3.65 5.98
N ALA A 655 13.82 3.72 5.06
CA ALA A 655 13.41 4.97 4.42
C ALA A 655 13.01 6.02 5.46
N LEU A 656 12.17 5.66 6.44
CA LEU A 656 11.74 6.55 7.51
C LEU A 656 12.92 7.04 8.36
N SER A 657 13.81 6.13 8.79
CA SER A 657 15.04 6.53 9.51
C SER A 657 15.97 7.43 8.69
N SER A 658 15.93 7.25 7.36
CA SER A 658 16.70 7.99 6.37
C SER A 658 16.09 9.33 5.99
N GLY A 659 14.95 9.71 6.58
CA GLY A 659 14.32 11.01 6.41
C GLY A 659 13.08 10.99 5.54
N ALA A 660 12.60 9.82 5.11
CA ALA A 660 11.30 9.75 4.47
C ALA A 660 10.20 10.18 5.46
N PHE A 661 9.33 11.08 5.04
CA PHE A 661 8.19 11.52 5.85
C PHE A 661 6.89 10.80 5.50
N TRP A 662 6.89 10.15 4.34
CA TRP A 662 5.81 9.33 3.84
C TRP A 662 6.41 8.10 3.17
N CYS A 663 5.96 6.91 3.51
CA CYS A 663 6.33 5.68 2.81
C CYS A 663 5.15 4.72 2.65
N GLY A 664 5.03 4.10 1.48
CA GLY A 664 4.05 3.04 1.23
C GLY A 664 4.74 1.73 0.84
N GLY A 665 4.28 0.59 1.35
CA GLY A 665 4.84 -0.72 1.01
C GLY A 665 3.87 -1.88 1.29
N GLY A 666 4.17 -3.04 0.71
CA GLY A 666 3.44 -4.27 0.97
C GLY A 666 3.85 -4.92 2.31
N VAL A 667 2.89 -5.59 2.97
CA VAL A 667 3.15 -6.53 4.06
C VAL A 667 3.02 -7.98 3.58
N GLY A 668 3.80 -8.88 4.18
CA GLY A 668 3.89 -10.29 3.82
C GLY A 668 4.33 -10.52 2.36
N ASP A 669 3.84 -11.60 1.77
CA ASP A 669 3.97 -11.98 0.35
C ASP A 669 3.09 -11.12 -0.58
N GLY A 670 2.74 -9.90 -0.17
CA GLY A 670 1.80 -9.01 -0.85
C GLY A 670 1.96 -8.93 -2.36
N SER A 671 0.94 -9.39 -3.09
CA SER A 671 0.94 -9.33 -4.56
C SER A 671 1.06 -7.88 -5.05
N PRO A 672 1.84 -7.59 -6.10
CA PRO A 672 1.82 -6.30 -6.79
C PRO A 672 0.40 -5.87 -7.23
N ARG A 673 -0.52 -6.83 -7.36
CA ARG A 673 -1.94 -6.58 -7.65
C ARG A 673 -2.69 -5.88 -6.52
N ALA A 674 -2.13 -5.74 -5.32
CA ALA A 674 -2.74 -4.95 -4.24
C ALA A 674 -2.72 -3.44 -4.55
N TRP A 675 -1.82 -2.99 -5.43
CA TRP A 675 -1.67 -1.59 -5.79
C TRP A 675 -2.51 -1.21 -7.01
N PRO A 676 -3.01 0.02 -7.12
CA PRO A 676 -3.52 0.55 -8.38
C PRO A 676 -2.43 0.53 -9.46
N ALA A 677 -2.83 0.48 -10.73
CA ALA A 677 -1.88 0.58 -11.84
C ALA A 677 -1.08 1.91 -11.76
N PRO A 678 0.24 1.91 -12.05
CA PRO A 678 1.08 3.10 -11.96
C PRO A 678 0.52 4.36 -12.62
N VAL A 679 0.05 4.22 -13.86
CA VAL A 679 -0.52 5.33 -14.63
C VAL A 679 -1.68 6.00 -13.88
N ARG A 680 -2.49 5.22 -13.17
CA ARG A 680 -3.68 5.71 -12.49
C ARG A 680 -3.34 6.51 -11.24
N TRP A 681 -2.52 5.97 -10.35
CA TRP A 681 -2.19 6.72 -9.14
C TRP A 681 -1.30 7.91 -9.47
N ALA A 682 -0.45 7.84 -10.51
CA ALA A 682 0.31 8.99 -11.00
C ALA A 682 -0.59 10.13 -11.47
N ALA A 683 -1.64 9.81 -12.24
CA ALA A 683 -2.66 10.79 -12.62
C ALA A 683 -3.39 11.36 -11.39
N ALA A 684 -3.77 10.51 -10.43
CA ALA A 684 -4.43 10.97 -9.20
C ALA A 684 -3.53 11.90 -8.36
N VAL A 685 -2.24 11.55 -8.19
CA VAL A 685 -1.25 12.37 -7.48
C VAL A 685 -1.07 13.72 -8.17
N ARG A 686 -0.90 13.73 -9.50
CA ARG A 686 -0.80 14.95 -10.31
C ARG A 686 -2.04 15.83 -10.14
N ASP A 687 -3.22 15.24 -10.10
CA ASP A 687 -4.49 15.95 -10.00
C ASP A 687 -4.81 16.37 -8.53
N GLY A 688 -3.83 16.26 -7.62
CA GLY A 688 -3.95 16.73 -6.24
C GLY A 688 -4.77 15.83 -5.34
N ALA A 689 -4.94 14.54 -5.68
CA ALA A 689 -5.56 13.58 -4.80
C ALA A 689 -4.69 13.33 -3.55
N ALA A 690 -5.35 13.06 -2.43
CA ALA A 690 -4.70 12.57 -1.24
C ALA A 690 -4.00 11.22 -1.53
N TRP A 691 -2.77 11.07 -1.08
CA TRP A 691 -1.95 9.89 -1.37
C TRP A 691 -2.52 8.63 -0.75
N GLY A 692 -3.17 8.74 0.42
CA GLY A 692 -3.92 7.64 1.01
C GLY A 692 -4.96 7.05 0.07
N ALA A 693 -5.62 7.89 -0.72
CA ALA A 693 -6.59 7.48 -1.74
C ALA A 693 -5.94 7.07 -3.05
N ALA A 694 -4.90 7.79 -3.51
CA ALA A 694 -4.24 7.51 -4.77
C ALA A 694 -3.58 6.13 -4.79
N PHE A 695 -2.94 5.71 -3.69
CA PHE A 695 -2.17 4.47 -3.62
C PHE A 695 -2.97 3.23 -3.18
N ARG A 696 -4.27 3.36 -2.91
CA ARG A 696 -5.13 2.23 -2.53
C ARG A 696 -6.16 1.94 -3.61
N ARG A 697 -6.51 0.65 -3.76
CA ARG A 697 -7.65 0.25 -4.59
C ARG A 697 -8.96 0.59 -3.90
N ASP A 698 -9.90 1.05 -4.71
CA ASP A 698 -11.25 1.36 -4.26
C ASP A 698 -12.14 0.11 -4.33
N ASP A 699 -13.28 0.15 -3.65
CA ASP A 699 -14.27 -0.91 -3.72
C ASP A 699 -14.83 -1.01 -5.16
N GLY A 700 -15.10 -2.23 -5.61
CA GLY A 700 -15.54 -2.49 -7.00
C GLY A 700 -14.40 -2.76 -7.98
N GLN A 701 -13.15 -2.52 -7.57
CA GLN A 701 -11.98 -2.92 -8.35
C GLN A 701 -11.67 -4.40 -8.14
N PRO A 702 -11.11 -5.09 -9.16
CA PRO A 702 -10.50 -6.40 -8.94
C PRO A 702 -9.48 -6.28 -7.80
N SER A 703 -9.52 -7.18 -6.82
CA SER A 703 -8.64 -7.11 -5.63
C SER A 703 -8.84 -5.85 -4.76
N GLY A 704 -9.98 -5.16 -4.86
CA GLY A 704 -10.35 -4.04 -3.99
C GLY A 704 -10.76 -4.44 -2.57
N GLY A 705 -10.61 -5.72 -2.19
CA GLY A 705 -10.81 -6.20 -0.82
C GLY A 705 -9.70 -5.77 0.14
N PRO A 706 -9.68 -6.29 1.38
CA PRO A 706 -8.64 -6.02 2.37
C PRO A 706 -7.24 -6.10 1.75
N SER A 707 -6.53 -4.98 1.73
CA SER A 707 -5.22 -4.86 1.09
C SER A 707 -4.10 -5.25 2.03
N ARG A 708 -2.98 -5.68 1.46
CA ARG A 708 -1.70 -5.88 2.15
C ARG A 708 -0.82 -4.62 2.03
N VAL A 709 -1.40 -3.43 1.91
CA VAL A 709 -0.66 -2.18 1.76
C VAL A 709 -0.71 -1.38 3.06
N VAL A 710 0.46 -1.05 3.59
CA VAL A 710 0.64 -0.15 4.73
C VAL A 710 1.15 1.20 4.23
N LEU A 711 0.61 2.28 4.80
CA LEU A 711 1.00 3.64 4.48
C LEU A 711 1.48 4.33 5.77
N CYS A 712 2.75 4.66 5.87
CA CYS A 712 3.29 5.49 6.95
C CYS A 712 3.39 6.93 6.46
N GLY A 713 2.90 7.88 7.25
CA GLY A 713 2.74 9.27 6.86
C GLY A 713 1.29 9.75 6.97
N ASP A 714 1.11 11.02 6.65
CA ASP A 714 -0.21 11.64 6.53
C ASP A 714 -0.94 11.09 5.29
N PRO A 715 -2.08 10.40 5.44
CA PRO A 715 -2.86 9.94 4.28
C PRO A 715 -3.46 11.09 3.47
N LEU A 716 -3.58 12.30 4.03
CA LEU A 716 -3.99 13.53 3.33
C LEU A 716 -2.84 14.24 2.62
N PHE A 717 -1.61 13.73 2.69
CA PHE A 717 -0.53 14.28 1.89
C PHE A 717 -0.93 14.29 0.40
N CYS A 718 -0.72 15.41 -0.28
CA CYS A 718 -1.06 15.59 -1.67
C CYS A 718 -0.06 16.54 -2.31
N LEU A 719 0.14 16.39 -3.62
CA LEU A 719 0.99 17.30 -4.35
C LEU A 719 0.25 18.63 -4.56
N ARG A 720 0.90 19.74 -4.22
CA ARG A 720 0.37 21.08 -4.48
C ARG A 720 0.87 21.58 -5.84
N ASP A 721 0.00 22.27 -6.59
CA ASP A 721 0.39 22.93 -7.84
C ASP A 721 1.45 24.02 -7.62
N GLU A 722 1.38 24.71 -6.49
CA GLU A 722 2.30 25.76 -6.05
C GLU A 722 2.80 25.47 -4.62
N PRO A 723 4.04 25.84 -4.26
CA PRO A 723 4.44 25.88 -2.85
C PRO A 723 3.43 26.69 -2.03
N ALA A 724 3.25 26.35 -0.75
CA ALA A 724 2.40 27.16 0.12
C ALA A 724 2.89 28.61 0.10
N ARG A 725 1.95 29.55 0.04
CA ARG A 725 2.28 30.98 0.10
C ARG A 725 2.98 31.25 1.42
N ARG A 726 4.19 31.80 1.32
CA ARG A 726 5.01 32.16 2.47
C ARG A 726 4.96 33.65 2.69
N ARG A 727 4.89 34.05 3.96
CA ARG A 727 5.01 35.44 4.38
C ARG A 727 6.14 35.57 5.37
N GLU A 728 6.97 36.58 5.15
CA GLU A 728 7.96 36.95 6.16
C GLU A 728 7.25 37.33 7.47
N ARG A 729 7.81 36.88 8.58
CA ARG A 729 7.31 37.23 9.90
C ARG A 729 7.47 38.74 10.13
N ARG A 730 6.42 39.39 10.60
CA ARG A 730 6.44 40.81 10.99
C ARG A 730 6.42 40.94 12.50
N ALA A 731 6.91 42.06 13.03
CA ALA A 731 6.88 42.34 14.48
C ALA A 731 5.45 42.29 15.07
N GLN A 732 4.46 42.69 14.27
CA GLN A 732 3.03 42.65 14.65
C GLN A 732 2.47 41.23 14.86
N ASP A 733 3.16 40.19 14.35
CA ASP A 733 2.74 38.80 14.53
C ASP A 733 2.97 38.32 15.98
N GLY A 734 3.65 39.14 16.80
CA GLY A 734 3.97 38.84 18.19
C GLY A 734 5.03 37.73 18.33
N PRO A 735 5.38 37.37 19.57
CA PRO A 735 6.23 36.22 19.84
C PRO A 735 5.50 34.92 19.45
N LEU A 736 6.20 34.05 18.72
CA LEU A 736 5.73 32.70 18.39
C LEU A 736 5.74 31.80 19.63
N VAL A 737 6.57 32.12 20.64
CA VAL A 737 6.57 31.47 21.96
C VAL A 737 6.90 32.51 23.05
N ARG A 738 6.34 32.37 24.27
CA ARG A 738 6.60 33.31 25.39
C ARG A 738 8.05 33.33 25.88
N ALA A 739 8.80 32.24 25.70
CA ALA A 739 10.18 32.15 26.13
C ALA A 739 11.07 33.09 25.30
N ASP A 740 12.19 33.52 25.88
CA ASP A 740 13.18 34.38 25.20
C ASP A 740 13.58 33.75 23.85
N GLU A 741 13.06 34.33 22.76
CA GLU A 741 13.29 33.82 21.41
C GLU A 741 14.75 34.09 21.03
N VAL A 742 15.56 33.04 20.95
CA VAL A 742 16.88 33.15 20.34
C VAL A 742 16.70 33.01 18.83
N THR A 743 16.76 34.14 18.13
CA THR A 743 16.76 34.15 16.67
C THR A 743 18.17 33.86 16.19
N VAL A 744 18.35 32.76 15.47
CA VAL A 744 19.59 32.50 14.75
C VAL A 744 19.41 33.09 13.36
N GLU A 745 19.94 34.30 13.14
CA GLU A 745 19.97 34.90 11.81
C GLU A 745 20.94 34.10 10.92
N GLY A 746 20.54 33.82 9.68
CA GLY A 746 21.31 33.00 8.73
C GLY A 746 22.58 33.67 8.19
N GLY A 747 23.21 34.59 8.92
CA GLY A 747 24.37 35.37 8.49
C GLY A 747 25.64 35.07 9.29
N GLY A 748 26.71 34.66 8.59
CA GLY A 748 28.10 34.72 9.06
C GLY A 748 28.57 33.59 9.99
N THR A 749 29.08 32.50 9.41
CA THR A 749 29.63 31.32 10.12
C THR A 749 31.14 31.41 10.43
N GLU A 750 31.70 32.59 10.72
CA GLU A 750 33.17 32.71 10.79
C GLU A 750 33.85 32.49 12.15
N ASP A 751 33.29 32.78 13.33
CA ASP A 751 34.14 32.86 14.54
C ASP A 751 33.68 32.09 15.81
N ALA A 752 33.54 30.76 15.75
CA ALA A 752 33.44 29.93 16.96
C ALA A 752 34.13 28.55 16.82
N ALA A 753 35.44 28.52 17.06
CA ALA A 753 36.29 27.31 16.97
C ALA A 753 36.12 26.33 18.15
N GLY A 754 34.93 25.71 18.27
CA GLY A 754 34.67 24.59 19.19
C GLY A 754 34.42 23.27 18.44
N SER A 755 34.64 22.12 19.10
CA SER A 755 34.39 20.78 18.52
C SER A 755 32.94 20.53 18.09
N GLY A 756 31.97 21.30 18.60
CA GLY A 756 30.58 21.29 18.14
C GLY A 756 30.38 21.99 16.78
N ASP A 757 31.16 23.02 16.48
CA ASP A 757 31.07 23.79 15.23
C ASP A 757 31.53 22.94 14.03
N TRP A 758 32.60 22.15 14.22
CA TRP A 758 33.14 21.31 13.16
C TRP A 758 32.13 20.26 12.66
N ARG A 759 31.43 19.56 13.57
CA ARG A 759 30.42 18.54 13.20
C ARG A 759 29.27 19.15 12.44
N ARG A 760 28.74 20.26 12.95
CA ARG A 760 27.66 20.99 12.32
C ARG A 760 28.06 21.43 10.91
N ARG A 761 29.25 22.02 10.76
CA ARG A 761 29.79 22.42 9.45
C ARG A 761 29.99 21.24 8.51
N LEU A 762 30.44 20.09 9.03
CA LEU A 762 30.61 18.88 8.20
C LEU A 762 29.25 18.35 7.74
N GLN A 763 28.25 18.31 8.64
CA GLN A 763 26.88 17.94 8.30
C GLN A 763 26.27 18.92 7.29
N GLU A 764 26.44 20.23 7.49
CA GLU A 764 25.96 21.27 6.58
C GLU A 764 26.60 21.18 5.19
N ALA A 765 27.92 21.01 5.11
CA ALA A 765 28.63 20.82 3.85
C ALA A 765 28.15 19.56 3.13
N ARG A 766 28.00 18.46 3.87
CA ARG A 766 27.45 17.19 3.39
C ARG A 766 26.02 17.33 2.88
N TRP A 767 25.15 18.04 3.60
CA TRP A 767 23.75 18.26 3.19
C TRP A 767 23.63 19.17 1.97
N ARG A 768 24.52 20.16 1.83
CA ARG A 768 24.56 21.04 0.65
C ARG A 768 25.16 20.36 -0.58
N GLY A 769 25.75 19.16 -0.43
CA GLY A 769 26.55 18.54 -1.49
C GLY A 769 27.83 19.32 -1.81
N ASP A 770 28.29 20.17 -0.89
CA ASP A 770 29.52 20.94 -1.03
C ASP A 770 30.72 20.07 -0.66
N TRP A 771 31.12 19.23 -1.62
CA TRP A 771 32.18 18.25 -1.43
C TRP A 771 33.54 18.89 -1.08
N GLN A 772 33.79 20.13 -1.53
CA GLN A 772 35.05 20.83 -1.26
C GLN A 772 35.13 21.24 0.21
N THR A 773 34.05 21.80 0.74
CA THR A 773 33.95 22.14 2.16
C THR A 773 33.92 20.88 3.03
N GLU A 774 33.20 19.83 2.61
CA GLU A 774 33.18 18.55 3.34
C GLU A 774 34.60 17.96 3.43
N LYS A 775 35.33 17.92 2.32
CA LYS A 775 36.73 17.47 2.28
C LYS A 775 37.65 18.33 3.14
N ALA A 776 37.55 19.66 3.05
CA ALA A 776 38.39 20.56 3.83
C ALA A 776 38.16 20.42 5.35
N LEU A 777 36.91 20.14 5.77
CA LEU A 777 36.57 19.88 7.17
C LEU A 777 37.07 18.51 7.64
N VAL A 778 36.98 17.49 6.78
CA VAL A 778 37.54 16.15 7.00
C VAL A 778 39.06 16.19 7.15
N ASP A 779 39.76 16.93 6.28
CA ASP A 779 41.22 17.06 6.30
C ASP A 779 41.72 17.82 7.54
N ARG A 780 40.86 18.66 8.14
CA ARG A 780 41.13 19.41 9.36
C ARG A 780 40.51 18.78 10.61
N ALA A 781 39.89 17.61 10.50
CA ALA A 781 39.21 16.99 11.61
C ALA A 781 40.23 16.67 12.72
N PRO A 782 39.98 17.07 13.99
CA PRO A 782 40.93 16.85 15.07
C PRO A 782 41.18 15.34 15.28
N ASP A 783 42.38 14.95 15.70
CA ASP A 783 42.73 13.53 15.91
C ASP A 783 41.88 12.84 17.00
N ALA A 784 41.28 13.63 17.89
CA ALA A 784 40.36 13.18 18.94
C ALA A 784 38.91 13.43 18.52
N LEU A 785 38.35 12.51 17.74
CA LEU A 785 36.91 12.47 17.42
C LEU A 785 36.23 11.41 18.30
N ASP A 786 34.99 11.68 18.72
CA ASP A 786 34.15 10.58 19.23
C ASP A 786 33.70 9.66 18.09
N GLY A 787 33.14 8.49 18.43
CA GLY A 787 32.78 7.47 17.45
C GLY A 787 31.83 7.96 16.35
N GLY A 788 30.90 8.86 16.66
CA GLY A 788 29.98 9.43 15.69
C GLY A 788 30.67 10.36 14.69
N ALA A 789 31.50 11.27 15.19
CA ALA A 789 32.27 12.18 14.35
C ALA A 789 33.32 11.44 13.50
N LEU A 790 33.97 10.42 14.06
CA LEU A 790 34.95 9.60 13.35
C LEU A 790 34.30 8.80 12.22
N ALA A 791 33.13 8.22 12.46
CA ALA A 791 32.42 7.47 11.43
C ALA A 791 31.93 8.38 10.29
N MET A 792 31.52 9.61 10.60
CA MET A 792 31.20 10.62 9.58
C MET A 792 32.41 11.01 8.72
N VAL A 793 33.58 11.19 9.35
CA VAL A 793 34.85 11.44 8.65
C VAL A 793 35.19 10.30 7.71
N LEU A 794 35.15 9.06 8.19
CA LEU A 794 35.47 7.88 7.40
C LEU A 794 34.54 7.72 6.20
N GLU A 795 33.23 7.92 6.40
CA GLU A 795 32.26 7.87 5.31
C GLU A 795 32.50 8.99 4.28
N ALA A 796 32.89 10.20 4.72
CA ALA A 796 33.24 11.30 3.82
C ALA A 796 34.53 11.04 3.03
N GLN A 797 35.56 10.48 3.68
CA GLN A 797 36.81 10.09 3.03
C GLN A 797 36.58 9.02 1.96
N LEU A 798 35.78 8.00 2.25
CA LEU A 798 35.43 6.95 1.28
C LEU A 798 34.60 7.49 0.11
N ARG A 799 33.68 8.42 0.35
CA ARG A 799 32.86 9.09 -0.69
C ARG A 799 33.68 9.99 -1.61
N SER A 800 34.72 10.64 -1.12
CA SER A 800 35.52 11.61 -1.88
C SER A 800 36.29 11.00 -3.06
N GLY A 801 36.26 9.67 -3.23
CA GLY A 801 36.84 9.01 -4.39
C GLY A 801 38.32 9.36 -4.54
N MET A 802 39.13 9.06 -3.52
CA MET A 802 40.59 8.94 -3.69
C MET A 802 40.90 7.81 -4.68
N THR A 803 40.64 8.09 -5.96
CA THR A 803 41.28 7.43 -7.07
C THR A 803 42.66 8.06 -7.20
N PRO A 804 43.76 7.29 -7.08
CA PRO A 804 45.07 7.79 -7.45
C PRO A 804 45.08 7.92 -8.97
N ALA A 805 44.89 9.13 -9.48
CA ALA A 805 45.47 9.46 -10.77
C ALA A 805 47.01 9.44 -10.58
N SER A 806 47.65 8.42 -11.16
CA SER A 806 49.08 8.32 -11.43
C SER A 806 50.04 8.39 -10.23
N ALA A 807 50.31 7.25 -9.60
CA ALA A 807 51.63 6.94 -9.06
C ALA A 807 52.05 5.55 -9.56
N PRO A 808 53.08 5.45 -10.44
CA PRO A 808 53.53 4.16 -10.95
C PRO A 808 54.41 3.46 -9.91
N GLY A 809 53.92 2.37 -9.31
CA GLY A 809 54.77 1.41 -8.61
C GLY A 809 54.16 0.75 -7.37
N GLY A 810 53.64 -0.48 -7.56
CA GLY A 810 53.45 -1.47 -6.48
C GLY A 810 52.00 -1.93 -6.25
N PRO A 811 51.73 -3.25 -6.17
CA PRO A 811 50.45 -3.80 -5.72
C PRO A 811 50.40 -3.73 -4.20
N GLY A 812 50.12 -2.55 -3.67
CA GLY A 812 49.88 -2.33 -2.24
C GLY A 812 48.81 -1.26 -2.07
N LEU A 813 47.88 -1.49 -1.14
CA LEU A 813 46.93 -0.46 -0.71
C LEU A 813 47.72 0.81 -0.33
N PRO A 814 47.33 2.02 -0.77
CA PRO A 814 48.00 3.24 -0.35
C PRO A 814 47.94 3.36 1.19
N GLY A 815 48.97 3.96 1.81
CA GLY A 815 49.02 4.13 3.28
C GLY A 815 47.77 4.79 3.88
N THR A 816 47.04 5.55 3.07
CA THR A 816 45.74 6.16 3.42
C THR A 816 44.61 5.15 3.65
N ALA A 817 44.61 4.00 2.97
CA ALA A 817 43.64 2.93 3.21
C ALA A 817 43.95 2.18 4.51
N ILE A 818 45.23 2.01 4.86
CA ILE A 818 45.67 1.44 6.14
C ILE A 818 45.37 2.41 7.30
N ASP A 819 45.56 3.71 7.10
CA ASP A 819 45.20 4.72 8.10
C ASP A 819 43.68 4.88 8.25
N ALA A 820 42.92 4.81 7.15
CA ALA A 820 41.46 4.71 7.20
C ALA A 820 41.02 3.44 7.95
N TRP A 821 41.71 2.33 7.76
CA TRP A 821 41.47 1.06 8.45
C TRP A 821 41.82 1.11 9.95
N ARG A 822 42.92 1.75 10.34
CA ARG A 822 43.29 2.00 11.76
C ARG A 822 42.34 2.97 12.46
N ARG A 823 41.84 3.97 11.74
CA ARG A 823 40.78 4.87 12.22
C ARG A 823 39.44 4.15 12.32
N TRP A 824 39.14 3.24 11.39
CA TRP A 824 37.95 2.39 11.42
C TRP A 824 37.95 1.40 12.58
N SER A 825 39.07 0.73 12.88
CA SER A 825 39.20 -0.17 14.04
C SER A 825 38.96 0.57 15.36
N ARG A 826 39.39 1.84 15.48
CA ARG A 826 39.02 2.70 16.63
C ARG A 826 37.55 3.10 16.65
N ALA A 827 36.97 3.36 15.48
CA ALA A 827 35.54 3.64 15.36
C ALA A 827 34.68 2.43 15.76
N GLU A 828 35.17 1.21 15.56
CA GLU A 828 34.49 -0.04 15.95
C GLU A 828 34.36 -0.18 17.48
N ASP A 829 35.43 0.09 18.23
CA ASP A 829 35.43 0.05 19.70
C ASP A 829 34.45 1.08 20.31
N GLU A 830 34.30 2.25 19.68
CA GLU A 830 33.30 3.25 20.04
C GLU A 830 31.90 2.93 19.48
N ALA A 831 31.81 2.26 18.34
CA ALA A 831 30.54 1.86 17.74
C ALA A 831 29.78 0.83 18.57
N ARG A 832 30.50 -0.03 19.31
CA ARG A 832 29.91 -0.91 20.32
C ARG A 832 29.20 -0.15 21.44
N LYS A 833 29.51 1.14 21.62
CA LYS A 833 28.89 2.01 22.63
C LYS A 833 27.73 2.84 22.06
N HIS A 834 27.57 2.96 20.74
CA HIS A 834 26.57 3.83 20.12
C HIS A 834 25.93 3.24 18.84
N PRO A 835 24.59 3.01 18.80
CA PRO A 835 23.90 2.33 17.68
C PRO A 835 24.12 2.97 16.29
N LEU A 836 24.20 4.31 16.24
CA LEU A 836 24.46 5.04 14.99
C LEU A 836 25.88 4.83 14.45
N ALA A 837 26.88 4.68 15.32
CA ALA A 837 28.25 4.44 14.88
C ALA A 837 28.40 3.04 14.24
N GLY A 838 27.65 2.04 14.72
CA GLY A 838 27.55 0.73 14.08
C GLY A 838 26.88 0.77 12.69
N LEU A 839 25.94 1.70 12.46
CA LEU A 839 25.36 1.94 11.13
C LEU A 839 26.41 2.51 10.16
N TYR A 840 27.12 3.56 10.57
CA TYR A 840 28.13 4.20 9.75
C TYR A 840 29.32 3.27 9.47
N ALA A 841 29.74 2.47 10.46
CA ALA A 841 30.78 1.45 10.28
C ALA A 841 30.37 0.38 9.25
N ARG A 842 29.12 -0.10 9.31
CA ARG A 842 28.56 -1.02 8.30
C ARG A 842 28.54 -0.41 6.91
N ARG A 843 28.17 0.87 6.78
CA ARG A 843 28.16 1.57 5.48
C ARG A 843 29.55 1.80 4.92
N ALA A 844 30.52 2.15 5.77
CA ALA A 844 31.92 2.25 5.38
C ALA A 844 32.44 0.90 4.86
N ALA A 845 32.13 -0.19 5.55
CA ALA A 845 32.45 -1.55 5.10
C ALA A 845 31.76 -1.90 3.77
N CYS A 846 30.46 -1.61 3.62
CA CYS A 846 29.72 -1.81 2.36
C CYS A 846 30.32 -1.01 1.19
N ALA A 847 30.71 0.25 1.41
CA ALA A 847 31.34 1.09 0.41
C ALA A 847 32.72 0.54 0.00
N LEU A 848 33.53 0.13 0.98
CA LEU A 848 34.83 -0.52 0.74
C LEU A 848 34.67 -1.82 -0.06
N MET A 849 33.69 -2.65 0.29
CA MET A 849 33.40 -3.90 -0.43
C MET A 849 32.93 -3.63 -1.87
N GLY A 850 32.04 -2.67 -2.07
CA GLY A 850 31.57 -2.27 -3.40
C GLY A 850 32.71 -1.74 -4.29
N HIS A 851 33.64 -0.98 -3.71
CA HIS A 851 34.83 -0.52 -4.42
C HIS A 851 35.80 -1.66 -4.73
N ALA A 852 36.02 -2.59 -3.79
CA ALA A 852 36.92 -3.73 -3.97
C ALA A 852 36.41 -4.70 -5.05
N THR A 853 35.10 -4.95 -5.11
CA THR A 853 34.49 -5.76 -6.18
C THR A 853 34.54 -5.05 -7.53
N ALA A 854 34.27 -3.75 -7.58
CA ALA A 854 34.31 -2.96 -8.83
C ALA A 854 35.74 -2.76 -9.39
N SER A 855 36.75 -2.67 -8.53
CA SER A 855 38.16 -2.52 -8.91
C SER A 855 38.84 -3.83 -9.32
N GLY A 856 38.11 -4.95 -9.33
CA GLY A 856 38.61 -6.24 -9.82
C GLY A 856 39.48 -7.02 -8.83
N GLY A 857 39.52 -6.63 -7.55
CA GLY A 857 40.33 -7.30 -6.53
C GLY A 857 39.50 -8.22 -5.64
N LEU A 858 39.26 -9.48 -6.05
CA LEU A 858 38.53 -10.46 -5.21
C LEU A 858 39.12 -10.59 -3.79
N GLU A 859 40.45 -10.57 -3.65
CA GLU A 859 41.12 -10.66 -2.34
C GLU A 859 40.81 -9.47 -1.44
N ASN A 860 40.80 -8.26 -2.01
CA ASN A 860 40.41 -7.05 -1.29
C ASN A 860 38.94 -7.11 -0.87
N ALA A 861 38.06 -7.67 -1.73
CA ALA A 861 36.65 -7.85 -1.41
C ALA A 861 36.46 -8.87 -0.27
N LEU A 862 37.22 -9.98 -0.28
CA LEU A 862 37.19 -10.98 0.79
C LEU A 862 37.70 -10.42 2.11
N SER A 863 38.80 -9.65 2.12
CA SER A 863 39.31 -8.98 3.32
C SER A 863 38.34 -7.92 3.84
N ALA A 864 37.70 -7.15 2.96
CA ALA A 864 36.68 -6.18 3.35
C ALA A 864 35.42 -6.88 3.91
N PHE A 865 35.06 -8.05 3.38
CA PHE A 865 33.95 -8.84 3.89
C PHE A 865 34.23 -9.46 5.26
N ASP A 866 35.47 -9.90 5.53
CA ASP A 866 35.87 -10.33 6.87
C ASP A 866 35.69 -9.22 7.90
N ALA A 867 36.05 -7.98 7.56
CA ALA A 867 35.81 -6.81 8.41
C ALA A 867 34.30 -6.51 8.56
N PHE A 868 33.52 -6.67 7.48
CA PHE A 868 32.07 -6.53 7.53
C PHE A 868 31.42 -7.51 8.51
N LEU A 869 31.85 -8.79 8.53
CA LEU A 869 31.31 -9.79 9.46
C LEU A 869 31.53 -9.42 10.93
N LEU A 870 32.65 -8.75 11.25
CA LEU A 870 32.95 -8.28 12.61
C LEU A 870 32.02 -7.17 13.08
N THR A 871 31.34 -6.46 12.15
CA THR A 871 30.35 -5.43 12.50
C THR A 871 29.00 -6.01 12.98
N GLY A 872 28.85 -7.33 12.99
CA GLY A 872 27.59 -8.00 13.28
C GLY A 872 26.51 -7.71 12.23
N PRO A 873 26.75 -8.00 10.94
CA PRO A 873 25.76 -7.77 9.89
C PRO A 873 24.57 -8.73 10.05
N THR A 874 23.46 -8.44 9.37
CA THR A 874 22.32 -9.36 9.34
C THR A 874 22.57 -10.53 8.41
N LEU A 875 21.81 -11.61 8.60
CA LEU A 875 21.91 -12.80 7.75
C LEU A 875 21.58 -12.49 6.28
N GLU A 876 20.63 -11.58 6.05
CA GLU A 876 20.22 -11.15 4.71
C GLU A 876 21.32 -10.34 4.03
N SER A 877 21.89 -9.34 4.71
CA SER A 877 23.02 -8.57 4.16
C SER A 877 24.24 -9.46 3.91
N THR A 878 24.50 -10.44 4.80
CA THR A 878 25.55 -11.45 4.60
C THR A 878 25.30 -12.28 3.35
N ALA A 879 24.09 -12.81 3.17
CA ALA A 879 23.72 -13.62 2.01
C ALA A 879 23.81 -12.84 0.68
N CYS A 880 23.35 -11.58 0.67
CA CYS A 880 23.43 -10.67 -0.48
C CYS A 880 24.88 -10.44 -0.91
N TRP A 881 25.76 -10.12 0.04
CA TRP A 881 27.18 -9.89 -0.27
C TRP A 881 27.91 -11.17 -0.69
N LEU A 882 27.62 -12.33 -0.10
CA LEU A 882 28.17 -13.61 -0.56
C LEU A 882 27.80 -13.87 -2.03
N ARG A 883 26.57 -13.55 -2.46
CA ARG A 883 26.15 -13.64 -3.87
C ARG A 883 26.92 -12.68 -4.78
N ARG A 884 27.11 -11.42 -4.35
CA ARG A 884 27.90 -10.44 -5.13
C ARG A 884 29.36 -10.87 -5.26
N MET A 885 29.97 -11.39 -4.20
CA MET A 885 31.33 -11.93 -4.25
C MET A 885 31.43 -13.17 -5.13
N GLU A 886 30.42 -14.05 -5.10
CA GLU A 886 30.33 -15.19 -6.02
C GLU A 886 30.30 -14.73 -7.48
N GLN A 887 29.47 -13.74 -7.81
CA GLN A 887 29.40 -13.16 -9.15
C GLN A 887 30.72 -12.50 -9.57
N ALA A 888 31.37 -11.75 -8.67
CA ALA A 888 32.68 -11.16 -8.94
C ALA A 888 33.77 -12.23 -9.14
N ALA A 889 33.75 -13.30 -8.34
CA ALA A 889 34.67 -14.42 -8.47
C ALA A 889 34.45 -15.18 -9.79
N LYS A 890 33.20 -15.35 -10.23
CA LYS A 890 32.85 -15.90 -11.55
C LYS A 890 33.38 -15.02 -12.68
N ALA A 891 33.15 -13.71 -12.61
CA ALA A 891 33.59 -12.75 -13.62
C ALA A 891 35.12 -12.70 -13.78
N GLN A 892 35.87 -13.00 -12.71
CA GLN A 892 37.34 -12.99 -12.70
C GLN A 892 37.99 -14.38 -12.90
N ASP A 893 37.19 -15.43 -13.12
CA ASP A 893 37.66 -16.83 -13.13
C ASP A 893 38.43 -17.24 -11.85
N ARG A 894 38.00 -16.72 -10.69
CA ARG A 894 38.60 -16.94 -9.37
C ARG A 894 37.69 -17.70 -8.39
N LEU A 895 36.70 -18.43 -8.91
CA LEU A 895 35.79 -19.25 -8.10
C LEU A 895 36.53 -20.17 -7.10
N PRO A 896 37.65 -20.84 -7.45
CA PRO A 896 38.38 -21.69 -6.50
C PRO A 896 38.99 -20.94 -5.30
N VAL A 897 39.31 -19.65 -5.46
CA VAL A 897 39.80 -18.81 -4.36
C VAL A 897 38.65 -18.50 -3.42
N PHE A 898 37.50 -18.13 -3.97
CA PHE A 898 36.29 -17.84 -3.22
C PHE A 898 35.78 -19.07 -2.45
N SER A 899 35.74 -20.24 -3.08
CA SER A 899 35.34 -21.51 -2.46
C SER A 899 36.23 -21.89 -1.27
N ARG A 900 37.56 -21.73 -1.38
CA ARG A 900 38.47 -21.99 -0.26
C ARG A 900 38.24 -21.04 0.91
N TRP A 901 38.04 -19.76 0.62
CA TRP A 901 37.73 -18.76 1.64
C TRP A 901 36.38 -19.07 2.34
N LEU A 902 35.33 -19.42 1.57
CA LEU A 902 34.04 -19.86 2.12
C LEU A 902 34.19 -21.07 3.05
N ALA A 903 34.97 -22.08 2.63
CA ALA A 903 35.19 -23.28 3.42
C ALA A 903 35.87 -22.94 4.76
N GLN A 904 36.91 -22.09 4.73
CA GLN A 904 37.63 -21.65 5.92
C GLN A 904 36.72 -20.90 6.90
N ARG A 905 35.88 -19.99 6.41
CA ARG A 905 34.95 -19.21 7.24
C ARG A 905 33.75 -20.01 7.73
N SER A 906 33.31 -21.03 7.00
CA SER A 906 32.19 -21.90 7.41
C SER A 906 32.50 -22.76 8.65
N THR A 907 33.78 -22.91 8.99
CA THR A 907 34.27 -23.62 10.17
C THR A 907 34.70 -22.70 11.31
N ASP A 908 34.65 -21.39 11.11
CA ASP A 908 35.05 -20.40 12.11
C ASP A 908 33.99 -20.32 13.22
N ALA A 909 34.38 -20.59 14.47
CA ALA A 909 33.47 -20.64 15.60
C ALA A 909 32.83 -19.27 15.89
N ASP A 910 33.56 -18.18 15.61
CA ASP A 910 33.10 -16.81 15.81
C ASP A 910 32.05 -16.39 14.76
N LEU A 911 31.92 -17.16 13.67
CA LEU A 911 30.95 -16.94 12.60
C LEU A 911 29.80 -17.97 12.61
N ALA A 912 29.63 -18.72 13.71
CA ALA A 912 28.61 -19.76 13.81
C ALA A 912 27.19 -19.26 13.48
N ALA A 913 26.87 -18.01 13.82
CA ALA A 913 25.59 -17.37 13.49
C ALA A 913 25.35 -17.26 11.98
N TYR A 914 26.41 -17.11 11.17
CA TYR A 914 26.35 -16.90 9.72
C TYR A 914 26.48 -18.18 8.90
N ARG A 915 26.63 -19.33 9.57
CA ARG A 915 26.94 -20.61 8.92
C ARG A 915 25.93 -21.02 7.84
N ALA A 916 24.64 -20.72 8.03
CA ALA A 916 23.60 -21.05 7.06
C ALA A 916 23.81 -20.33 5.70
N PRO A 917 23.97 -18.99 5.63
CA PRO A 917 24.35 -18.28 4.41
C PRO A 917 25.62 -18.83 3.73
N PHE A 918 26.67 -19.13 4.50
CA PHE A 918 27.90 -19.70 3.98
C PHE A 918 27.68 -21.07 3.31
N LEU A 919 26.92 -21.96 3.96
CA LEU A 919 26.61 -23.28 3.45
C LEU A 919 25.68 -23.26 2.24
N ASP A 920 24.77 -22.30 2.15
CA ASP A 920 23.91 -22.12 0.97
C ASP A 920 24.74 -21.69 -0.26
N CYS A 921 25.60 -20.68 -0.10
CA CYS A 921 26.50 -20.23 -1.16
C CYS A 921 27.46 -21.35 -1.61
N ALA A 922 28.06 -22.09 -0.68
CA ALA A 922 28.92 -23.23 -0.99
C ALA A 922 28.16 -24.34 -1.74
N ARG A 923 26.91 -24.63 -1.36
CA ARG A 923 26.07 -25.61 -2.06
C ARG A 923 25.78 -25.21 -3.51
N ARG A 924 25.45 -23.94 -3.78
CA ARG A 924 25.22 -23.47 -5.15
C ARG A 924 26.47 -23.61 -6.03
N ILE A 925 27.63 -23.18 -5.52
CA ILE A 925 28.90 -23.31 -6.24
C ILE A 925 29.21 -24.78 -6.54
N GLY A 926 28.96 -25.69 -5.58
CA GLY A 926 29.11 -27.13 -5.78
C GLY A 926 28.14 -27.71 -6.82
N GLN A 927 26.88 -27.29 -6.81
CA GLN A 927 25.87 -27.74 -7.79
C GLN A 927 26.20 -27.30 -9.21
N GLU A 928 26.70 -26.07 -9.40
CA GLU A 928 27.14 -25.59 -10.72
C GLU A 928 28.41 -26.30 -11.20
N ALA A 929 29.35 -26.61 -10.30
CA ALA A 929 30.55 -27.38 -10.65
C ALA A 929 30.20 -28.80 -11.13
N LEU A 930 29.24 -29.46 -10.44
CA LEU A 930 28.72 -30.78 -10.80
C LEU A 930 27.93 -30.76 -12.12
N GLY A 931 27.15 -29.70 -12.38
CA GLY A 931 26.38 -29.55 -13.62
C GLY A 931 27.23 -29.36 -14.88
N ASN A 932 28.46 -28.83 -14.74
CA ASN A 932 29.36 -28.55 -15.85
C ASN A 932 30.30 -29.73 -16.21
N GLY A 933 30.12 -30.92 -15.63
CA GLY A 933 30.93 -32.11 -15.93
C GLY A 933 32.42 -31.97 -15.56
N LYS A 934 32.81 -30.91 -14.84
CA LYS A 934 34.15 -30.73 -14.32
C LYS A 934 34.24 -31.43 -12.96
N ASN A 935 34.77 -32.65 -12.97
CA ASN A 935 35.20 -33.35 -11.76
C ASN A 935 36.43 -32.62 -11.17
N GLY A 936 36.19 -31.61 -10.33
CA GLY A 936 37.16 -31.07 -9.39
C GLY A 936 36.77 -31.47 -7.96
N PRO A 937 37.74 -31.67 -7.04
CA PRO A 937 37.49 -32.12 -5.67
C PRO A 937 36.70 -31.12 -4.83
#